data_AF-A0AAU6E913-F1
#
_entry.id   AF-A0AAU6E913-F1
#
_cell.length_a   1.000
_cell.length_b   1.000
_cell.length_c   1.000
_cell.angle_alpha   90.00
_cell.angle_beta   90.00
_cell.angle_gamma   90.00
#
_symmetry.space_group_name_H-M   'P 1'
#
loop_
_entity.id
_entity.type
_entity.pdbx_description
1 polymer ?
#
loop_
_entity_poly.entity_id
_entity_poly.type
_entity_poly.pdbx_seq_one_letter_code
_entity_poly.pdbx_strand_id
1 'polypeptide(L)'
;MSPGTGPTSPDFTGIDPDLMRSFVTALERGRDVIGEQSERIRQLLAAAEVPAAGLGPIREIDGWVGDELPKLRERLETINQDLPMMGDAPHIPKQGSMWTGDPLQDPFQWGLLPYDEKTGKSPAGNAKKGTDLAAEFRRLPELSPGRSNAAYDRILDKLADGQKDAYLTAGFFRSLGPQGMISMISRLERYDKKASDKHRQVMGDALATAVGAQPALLGSAWQAGNLKKAPDHELTSLLRHGMFPTAWLTEIARSRVGKPVGDGDGSRPRRWETELAPLLPALANNPDVARGLFNAMSREDLRDLFTELNRLGTLKTYVFPVWGTELPKPSWRGPKSMDFETGAEFGRMLAAAGGAYEKGPHSPEAAKFAFNVMTIMGDLKDADGTSDTPATPMEVAPKARIFMSTLAGAYAAEITEGANIGDANMIEESTLKPFTSAFGMTSAFTLSPKDTYRFLKTFADSPANLAPFDRAMGGLSQKLIADASEKARRTGDVDHLDRVFTALGNVRGFELGAVEKVQGNLDAIDKQQKDTFNFFRDATIGLVSIYASPVKAADFAWYALSTSFSGYGAFIEEDKTRMDQVTKNERTATLGRQHTYAHILMANGFDLKVTPAEFQATCPPGVAIADAKGNLKPFSELIKQGNEGLEAFERWAVLNGMGSREKLSIGKLSDDTANWFEGGNKRGRERSLAFDS
;
A
#
# COMPACT_ATOMS: atom_id res chain seq x y z
N MET A 1 -14.47 -4.31 -7.76
CA MET A 1 -14.79 -5.27 -6.67
C MET A 1 -16.09 -5.95 -7.07
N SER A 2 -16.07 -7.25 -7.38
CA SER A 2 -17.29 -8.06 -7.34
C SER A 2 -17.28 -8.82 -6.02
N PRO A 3 -18.44 -9.01 -5.35
CA PRO A 3 -18.51 -9.78 -4.11
C PRO A 3 -18.07 -11.21 -4.40
N GLY A 4 -17.16 -11.75 -3.57
CA GLY A 4 -16.80 -13.16 -3.65
C GLY A 4 -18.01 -14.04 -3.30
N THR A 5 -18.19 -15.15 -3.99
CA THR A 5 -19.29 -16.12 -3.77
C THR A 5 -18.95 -17.14 -2.68
N GLY A 6 -18.16 -16.74 -1.67
CA GLY A 6 -17.72 -17.61 -0.58
C GLY A 6 -18.74 -17.71 0.56
N PRO A 7 -18.55 -18.65 1.51
CA PRO A 7 -19.39 -18.83 2.71
C PRO A 7 -19.43 -17.63 3.67
N THR A 8 -18.48 -16.71 3.54
CA THR A 8 -18.41 -15.44 4.29
C THR A 8 -18.99 -14.26 3.51
N SER A 9 -19.51 -14.52 2.31
CA SER A 9 -20.23 -13.52 1.52
C SER A 9 -21.58 -13.23 2.16
N PRO A 10 -22.02 -11.97 2.25
CA PRO A 10 -23.38 -11.65 2.65
C PRO A 10 -24.44 -12.26 1.71
N ASP A 11 -24.04 -12.74 0.53
CA ASP A 11 -24.90 -13.43 -0.45
C ASP A 11 -24.80 -14.97 -0.39
N PHE A 12 -24.14 -15.55 0.62
CA PHE A 12 -24.00 -17.00 0.73
C PHE A 12 -25.36 -17.68 0.98
N THR A 13 -25.75 -18.57 0.06
CA THR A 13 -26.89 -19.47 0.24
C THR A 13 -26.37 -20.91 0.29
N GLY A 14 -26.64 -21.59 1.40
CA GLY A 14 -26.25 -22.98 1.62
C GLY A 14 -27.49 -23.88 1.71
N ILE A 15 -27.44 -25.05 1.07
CA ILE A 15 -28.49 -26.07 1.12
C ILE A 15 -27.90 -27.35 1.69
N ASP A 16 -28.50 -27.84 2.77
CA ASP A 16 -28.22 -29.18 3.27
C ASP A 16 -29.03 -30.20 2.43
N PRO A 17 -28.37 -31.15 1.74
CA PRO A 17 -29.05 -32.08 0.84
C PRO A 17 -29.98 -33.06 1.56
N ASP A 18 -29.67 -33.44 2.80
CA ASP A 18 -30.48 -34.40 3.56
C ASP A 18 -31.72 -33.70 4.15
N LEU A 19 -31.57 -32.47 4.63
CA LEU A 19 -32.71 -31.65 5.05
C LEU A 19 -33.61 -31.26 3.88
N MET A 20 -33.03 -30.89 2.73
CA MET A 20 -33.79 -30.56 1.51
C MET A 20 -34.57 -31.79 0.98
N ARG A 21 -33.95 -32.98 0.98
CA ARG A 21 -34.63 -34.23 0.60
C ARG A 21 -35.81 -34.54 1.51
N SER A 22 -35.60 -34.38 2.82
CA SER A 22 -36.66 -34.59 3.82
C SER A 22 -37.80 -33.58 3.63
N PHE A 23 -37.49 -32.32 3.34
CA PHE A 23 -38.45 -31.27 3.07
C PHE A 23 -39.28 -31.53 1.79
N VAL A 24 -38.63 -31.90 0.68
CA VAL A 24 -39.31 -32.28 -0.58
C VAL A 24 -40.27 -33.45 -0.34
N THR A 25 -39.80 -34.50 0.36
CA THR A 25 -40.62 -35.67 0.67
C THR A 25 -41.84 -35.32 1.54
N ALA A 26 -41.66 -34.40 2.51
CA ALA A 26 -42.75 -33.96 3.38
C ALA A 26 -43.79 -33.13 2.61
N LEU A 27 -43.34 -32.25 1.71
CA LEU A 27 -44.22 -31.45 0.84
C LEU A 27 -45.01 -32.31 -0.14
N GLU A 28 -44.40 -33.35 -0.73
CA GLU A 28 -45.08 -34.31 -1.60
C GLU A 28 -46.22 -35.02 -0.87
N ARG A 29 -45.94 -35.57 0.32
CA ARG A 29 -46.97 -36.21 1.14
C ARG A 29 -48.07 -35.23 1.54
N GLY A 30 -47.68 -34.00 1.91
CA GLY A 30 -48.64 -32.95 2.25
C GLY A 30 -49.58 -32.61 1.08
N ARG A 31 -49.02 -32.52 -0.13
CA ARG A 31 -49.79 -32.29 -1.36
C ARG A 31 -50.80 -33.40 -1.62
N ASP A 32 -50.36 -34.67 -1.56
CA ASP A 32 -51.23 -35.82 -1.81
C ASP A 32 -52.40 -35.84 -0.81
N VAL A 33 -52.13 -35.59 0.47
CA VAL A 33 -53.17 -35.50 1.51
C VAL A 33 -54.11 -34.33 1.25
N ILE A 34 -53.61 -33.15 0.91
CA ILE A 34 -54.45 -31.97 0.62
C ILE A 34 -55.34 -32.22 -0.61
N GLY A 35 -54.78 -32.81 -1.68
CA GLY A 35 -55.52 -33.17 -2.89
C GLY A 35 -56.63 -34.18 -2.60
N GLU A 36 -56.31 -35.26 -1.88
CA GLU A 36 -57.28 -36.30 -1.53
C GLU A 36 -58.39 -35.76 -0.61
N GLN A 37 -58.04 -35.02 0.46
CA GLN A 37 -59.03 -34.49 1.39
C GLN A 37 -59.87 -33.39 0.76
N SER A 38 -59.29 -32.52 -0.08
CA SER A 38 -60.05 -31.47 -0.75
C SER A 38 -61.07 -32.03 -1.75
N GLU A 39 -60.72 -33.10 -2.48
CA GLU A 39 -61.64 -33.77 -3.38
C GLU A 39 -62.74 -34.52 -2.63
N ARG A 40 -62.40 -35.17 -1.50
CA ARG A 40 -63.39 -35.80 -0.63
C ARG A 40 -64.38 -34.79 -0.04
N ILE A 41 -63.89 -33.64 0.43
CA ILE A 41 -64.76 -32.56 0.94
C ILE A 41 -65.62 -32.00 -0.21
N ARG A 42 -65.06 -31.83 -1.41
CA ARG A 42 -65.82 -31.39 -2.58
C ARG A 42 -66.96 -32.36 -2.92
N GLN A 43 -66.71 -33.67 -2.89
CA GLN A 43 -67.73 -34.68 -3.13
C GLN A 43 -68.83 -34.65 -2.06
N LEU A 44 -68.46 -34.46 -0.78
CA LEU A 44 -69.42 -34.31 0.31
C LEU A 44 -70.26 -33.04 0.18
N LEU A 45 -69.65 -31.91 -0.18
CA LEU A 45 -70.36 -30.65 -0.42
C LEU A 45 -71.29 -30.76 -1.65
N ALA A 46 -70.84 -31.42 -2.72
CA ALA A 46 -71.67 -31.69 -3.89
C ALA A 46 -72.88 -32.59 -3.57
N ALA A 47 -72.67 -33.63 -2.76
CA ALA A 47 -73.75 -34.50 -2.29
C ALA A 47 -74.76 -33.78 -1.37
N ALA A 48 -74.34 -32.73 -0.70
CA ALA A 48 -75.18 -31.88 0.14
C ALA A 48 -75.74 -30.63 -0.61
N GLU A 49 -75.53 -30.52 -1.93
CA GLU A 49 -75.89 -29.36 -2.76
C GLU A 49 -75.32 -28.01 -2.27
N VAL A 50 -74.21 -28.04 -1.53
CA VAL A 50 -73.53 -26.85 -1.01
C VAL A 50 -72.41 -26.41 -1.98
N PRO A 51 -72.30 -25.11 -2.31
CA PRO A 51 -71.22 -24.61 -3.17
C PRO A 51 -69.82 -24.84 -2.57
N ALA A 52 -68.92 -25.45 -3.35
CA ALA A 52 -67.52 -25.67 -2.96
C ALA A 52 -66.61 -24.44 -3.08
N ALA A 53 -67.19 -23.23 -3.20
CA ALA A 53 -66.46 -21.99 -3.40
C ALA A 53 -65.47 -21.68 -2.26
N GLY A 54 -65.78 -22.12 -1.03
CA GLY A 54 -64.89 -21.99 0.14
C GLY A 54 -63.60 -22.83 0.08
N LEU A 55 -63.47 -23.76 -0.87
CA LEU A 55 -62.25 -24.57 -1.06
C LEU A 55 -61.21 -23.92 -2.00
N GLY A 56 -61.49 -22.73 -2.54
CA GLY A 56 -60.60 -21.99 -3.42
C GLY A 56 -59.16 -21.85 -2.88
N PRO A 57 -58.96 -21.36 -1.64
CA PRO A 57 -57.63 -21.21 -1.05
C PRO A 57 -56.84 -22.53 -0.94
N ILE A 58 -57.52 -23.66 -0.73
CA ILE A 58 -56.88 -24.98 -0.63
C ILE A 58 -56.35 -25.43 -2.00
N ARG A 59 -57.08 -25.12 -3.07
CA ARG A 59 -56.63 -25.37 -4.45
C ARG A 59 -55.47 -24.47 -4.86
N GLU A 60 -55.46 -23.22 -4.40
CA GLU A 60 -54.33 -22.31 -4.63
C GLU A 60 -53.05 -22.82 -3.95
N ILE A 61 -53.16 -23.35 -2.72
CA ILE A 61 -52.04 -23.97 -2.01
C ILE A 61 -51.57 -25.24 -2.74
N ASP A 62 -52.47 -26.13 -3.16
CA ASP A 62 -52.11 -27.33 -3.94
C ASP A 62 -51.45 -26.96 -5.28
N GLY A 63 -51.96 -25.94 -5.97
CA GLY A 63 -51.37 -25.40 -7.19
C GLY A 63 -49.96 -24.85 -6.97
N TRP A 64 -49.77 -24.04 -5.92
CA TRP A 64 -48.46 -23.50 -5.56
C TRP A 64 -47.45 -24.60 -5.20
N VAL A 65 -47.85 -25.59 -4.38
CA VAL A 65 -46.99 -26.75 -4.08
C VAL A 65 -46.68 -27.56 -5.35
N GLY A 66 -47.64 -27.67 -6.26
CA GLY A 66 -47.47 -28.31 -7.57
C GLY A 66 -46.45 -27.62 -8.47
N ASP A 67 -46.38 -26.29 -8.42
CA ASP A 67 -45.43 -25.48 -9.20
C ASP A 67 -44.03 -25.42 -8.58
N GLU A 68 -43.91 -25.49 -7.25
CA GLU A 68 -42.63 -25.40 -6.54
C GLU A 68 -41.91 -26.74 -6.38
N LEU A 69 -42.64 -27.86 -6.24
CA LEU A 69 -42.05 -29.19 -6.08
C LEU A 69 -41.07 -29.58 -7.21
N PRO A 70 -41.39 -29.38 -8.51
CA PRO A 70 -40.45 -29.66 -9.58
C PRO A 70 -39.15 -28.85 -9.47
N LYS A 71 -39.23 -27.58 -9.08
CA LYS A 71 -38.06 -26.71 -8.90
C LYS A 71 -37.20 -27.18 -7.73
N LEU A 72 -37.81 -27.58 -6.62
CA LEU A 72 -37.10 -28.11 -5.46
C LEU A 72 -36.43 -29.46 -5.76
N ARG A 73 -37.07 -30.31 -6.57
CA ARG A 73 -36.47 -31.57 -7.06
C ARG A 73 -35.27 -31.30 -7.97
N GLU A 74 -35.37 -30.35 -8.89
CA GLU A 74 -34.27 -29.96 -9.77
C GLU A 74 -33.07 -29.40 -8.97
N ARG A 75 -33.34 -28.57 -7.94
CA ARG A 75 -32.31 -28.11 -6.99
C ARG A 75 -31.64 -29.27 -6.27
N LEU A 76 -32.43 -30.18 -5.73
CA LEU A 76 -31.95 -31.35 -4.99
C LEU A 76 -31.18 -32.34 -5.90
N GLU A 77 -31.62 -32.52 -7.15
CA GLU A 77 -30.94 -33.35 -8.14
C GLU A 77 -29.59 -32.73 -8.53
N THR A 78 -29.54 -31.42 -8.79
CA THR A 78 -28.30 -30.69 -9.05
C THR A 78 -27.31 -30.86 -7.91
N ILE A 79 -27.76 -30.76 -6.65
CA ILE A 79 -26.91 -30.96 -5.46
C ILE A 79 -26.48 -32.43 -5.30
N ASN A 80 -27.36 -33.39 -5.59
CA ASN A 80 -27.08 -34.83 -5.41
C ASN A 80 -26.18 -35.41 -6.52
N GLN A 81 -26.25 -34.91 -7.76
CA GLN A 81 -25.33 -35.28 -8.83
C GLN A 81 -23.86 -34.97 -8.47
N ASP A 82 -23.67 -34.07 -7.51
CA ASP A 82 -22.38 -33.54 -7.10
C ASP A 82 -21.78 -34.18 -5.83
N LEU A 83 -22.57 -34.93 -5.06
CA LEU A 83 -22.15 -35.63 -3.83
C LEU A 83 -21.10 -36.76 -4.05
N PRO A 84 -21.21 -37.62 -5.09
CA PRO A 84 -20.22 -38.67 -5.33
C PRO A 84 -18.81 -38.12 -5.68
N MET A 85 -18.73 -36.88 -6.17
CA MET A 85 -17.48 -36.27 -6.64
C MET A 85 -16.64 -35.62 -5.53
N MET A 86 -17.16 -35.53 -4.30
CA MET A 86 -16.37 -35.14 -3.12
C MET A 86 -15.85 -36.33 -2.30
N GLY A 87 -16.46 -37.52 -2.48
CA GLY A 87 -16.15 -38.76 -1.75
C GLY A 87 -15.11 -39.68 -2.39
N ASP A 88 -14.74 -39.47 -3.66
CA ASP A 88 -13.72 -40.30 -4.35
C ASP A 88 -12.30 -39.70 -4.21
N ALA A 89 -11.78 -39.71 -2.98
CA ALA A 89 -10.34 -39.65 -2.75
C ALA A 89 -9.78 -41.10 -2.75
N PRO A 90 -8.59 -41.38 -3.32
CA PRO A 90 -8.01 -42.73 -3.37
C PRO A 90 -7.70 -43.42 -2.03
N HIS A 91 -8.14 -42.88 -0.88
CA HIS A 91 -7.95 -43.47 0.45
C HIS A 91 -9.20 -43.42 1.35
N ILE A 92 -10.41 -43.34 0.76
CA ILE A 92 -11.65 -43.54 1.52
C ILE A 92 -12.11 -45.00 1.32
N PRO A 93 -12.38 -45.78 2.38
CA PRO A 93 -12.86 -47.15 2.23
C PRO A 93 -14.17 -47.13 1.46
N LYS A 94 -14.23 -47.91 0.37
CA LYS A 94 -15.45 -48.09 -0.42
C LYS A 94 -16.60 -48.46 0.51
N GLN A 95 -17.71 -47.74 0.40
CA GLN A 95 -18.99 -48.10 0.99
C GLN A 95 -19.46 -49.42 0.36
N GLY A 96 -19.01 -50.54 0.91
CA GLY A 96 -19.57 -51.85 0.66
C GLY A 96 -20.76 -52.04 1.59
N SER A 97 -21.98 -52.04 1.04
CA SER A 97 -23.11 -52.61 1.76
C SER A 97 -22.89 -54.11 1.88
N MET A 98 -22.57 -54.60 3.08
CA MET A 98 -23.30 -55.68 3.75
C MET A 98 -22.70 -56.05 5.12
N TRP A 99 -23.55 -55.87 6.14
CA TRP A 99 -23.64 -56.61 7.40
C TRP A 99 -22.59 -56.42 8.54
N THR A 100 -23.17 -56.30 9.74
CA THR A 100 -22.62 -56.46 11.10
C THR A 100 -21.72 -55.36 11.68
N GLY A 101 -22.37 -54.39 12.33
CA GLY A 101 -22.28 -54.25 13.79
C GLY A 101 -20.95 -53.75 14.38
N ASP A 102 -20.72 -52.45 14.33
CA ASP A 102 -20.05 -51.74 15.42
C ASP A 102 -20.46 -50.25 15.42
N PRO A 103 -20.99 -49.68 16.52
CA PRO A 103 -21.42 -48.29 16.56
C PRO A 103 -20.30 -47.44 17.15
N LEU A 104 -19.49 -46.77 16.32
CA LEU A 104 -18.70 -45.56 16.67
C LEU A 104 -17.87 -45.07 15.45
N GLN A 105 -18.53 -44.85 14.32
CA GLN A 105 -18.03 -43.98 13.26
C GLN A 105 -19.08 -42.89 13.05
N ASP A 106 -18.75 -41.65 13.39
CA ASP A 106 -19.58 -40.50 13.07
C ASP A 106 -19.83 -40.46 11.56
N PRO A 107 -21.09 -40.51 11.10
CA PRO A 107 -21.38 -40.31 9.69
C PRO A 107 -20.98 -38.88 9.31
N PHE A 108 -20.16 -38.76 8.26
CA PHE A 108 -19.78 -37.48 7.68
C PHE A 108 -21.07 -36.73 7.25
N GLN A 109 -21.50 -35.73 8.03
CA GLN A 109 -22.57 -34.82 7.65
C GLN A 109 -21.97 -33.75 6.73
N TRP A 110 -22.41 -33.71 5.47
CA TRP A 110 -21.91 -32.74 4.48
C TRP A 110 -22.19 -31.28 4.85
N GLY A 111 -23.12 -31.03 5.79
CA GLY A 111 -23.52 -29.68 6.18
C GLY A 111 -24.13 -28.89 5.02
N LEU A 112 -24.15 -27.55 5.16
CA LEU A 112 -24.65 -26.64 4.13
C LEU A 112 -23.72 -26.61 2.90
N LEU A 113 -24.20 -27.10 1.75
CA LEU A 113 -23.50 -27.01 0.48
C LEU A 113 -23.85 -25.68 -0.23
N PRO A 114 -22.87 -24.92 -0.75
CA PRO A 114 -23.15 -23.66 -1.44
C PRO A 114 -24.02 -23.90 -2.69
N TYR A 115 -25.04 -23.08 -2.90
CA TYR A 115 -25.89 -23.10 -4.10
C TYR A 115 -26.18 -21.67 -4.54
N ASP A 116 -25.88 -21.33 -5.80
CA ASP A 116 -26.18 -20.01 -6.34
C ASP A 116 -27.59 -20.00 -6.95
N GLU A 117 -28.55 -19.41 -6.23
CA GLU A 117 -29.93 -19.30 -6.67
C GLU A 117 -30.11 -18.45 -7.95
N LYS A 118 -29.18 -17.54 -8.27
CA LYS A 118 -29.29 -16.68 -9.47
C LYS A 118 -28.83 -17.39 -10.73
N THR A 119 -27.87 -18.31 -10.61
CA THR A 119 -27.29 -19.01 -11.77
C THR A 119 -27.71 -20.47 -11.89
N GLY A 120 -28.32 -21.05 -10.85
CA GLY A 120 -28.73 -22.45 -10.81
C GLY A 120 -27.55 -23.43 -10.82
N LYS A 121 -26.32 -22.95 -10.60
CA LYS A 121 -25.09 -23.74 -10.68
C LYS A 121 -24.63 -24.17 -9.30
N SER A 122 -24.15 -25.40 -9.23
CA SER A 122 -23.47 -25.93 -8.06
C SER A 122 -21.93 -25.79 -8.17
N PRO A 123 -21.23 -25.53 -7.05
CA PRO A 123 -19.77 -25.55 -6.92
C PRO A 123 -19.02 -26.72 -7.57
N ALA A 124 -19.63 -27.90 -7.66
CA ALA A 124 -18.92 -29.11 -8.04
C ALA A 124 -18.60 -29.18 -9.54
N GLY A 125 -19.40 -28.56 -10.41
CA GLY A 125 -19.13 -28.53 -11.85
C GLY A 125 -17.82 -27.80 -12.20
N ASN A 126 -17.52 -26.71 -11.50
CA ASN A 126 -16.27 -25.98 -11.69
C ASN A 126 -15.10 -26.68 -10.96
N ALA A 127 -15.32 -27.24 -9.77
CA ALA A 127 -14.32 -28.08 -9.11
C ALA A 127 -13.90 -29.31 -9.93
N LYS A 128 -14.85 -29.94 -10.65
CA LYS A 128 -14.58 -31.03 -11.58
C LYS A 128 -13.73 -30.57 -12.75
N LYS A 129 -14.05 -29.42 -13.38
CA LYS A 129 -13.19 -28.83 -14.42
C LYS A 129 -11.76 -28.61 -13.92
N GLY A 130 -11.60 -28.11 -12.70
CA GLY A 130 -10.29 -27.97 -12.06
C GLY A 130 -9.58 -29.32 -11.88
N THR A 131 -10.30 -30.33 -11.38
CA THR A 131 -9.78 -31.70 -11.18
C THR A 131 -9.35 -32.34 -12.49
N ASP A 132 -10.16 -32.21 -13.55
CA ASP A 132 -9.88 -32.70 -14.89
C ASP A 132 -8.66 -31.99 -15.49
N LEU A 133 -8.53 -30.68 -15.26
CA LEU A 133 -7.36 -29.91 -15.70
C LEU A 133 -6.07 -30.37 -15.00
N ALA A 134 -6.13 -30.69 -13.71
CA ALA A 134 -4.99 -31.26 -12.98
C ALA A 134 -4.65 -32.69 -13.45
N ALA A 135 -5.66 -33.49 -13.81
CA ALA A 135 -5.46 -34.81 -14.40
C ALA A 135 -4.85 -34.72 -15.82
N GLU A 136 -5.26 -33.74 -16.62
CA GLU A 136 -4.66 -33.42 -17.93
C GLU A 136 -3.16 -33.12 -17.74
N PHE A 137 -2.80 -32.29 -16.75
CA PHE A 137 -1.41 -31.99 -16.43
C PHE A 137 -0.58 -33.23 -16.06
N ARG A 138 -1.11 -34.11 -15.20
CA ARG A 138 -0.42 -35.34 -14.77
C ARG A 138 -0.16 -36.34 -15.90
N ARG A 139 -1.03 -36.35 -16.91
CA ARG A 139 -0.88 -37.21 -18.09
C ARG A 139 0.14 -36.68 -19.09
N LEU A 140 0.58 -35.42 -18.95
CA LEU A 140 1.61 -34.88 -19.83
C LEU A 140 2.93 -35.62 -19.57
N PRO A 141 3.56 -36.19 -20.63
CA PRO A 141 4.83 -36.88 -20.49
C PRO A 141 5.90 -35.95 -19.93
N GLU A 142 6.93 -36.52 -19.33
CA GLU A 142 8.12 -35.74 -18.99
C GLU A 142 8.68 -35.08 -20.26
N LEU A 143 8.93 -33.79 -20.16
CA LEU A 143 9.31 -32.96 -21.27
C LEU A 143 10.76 -33.27 -21.68
N SER A 144 10.94 -33.77 -22.91
CA SER A 144 12.24 -33.95 -23.55
C SER A 144 12.68 -32.67 -24.29
N PRO A 145 13.99 -32.35 -24.38
CA PRO A 145 14.48 -31.20 -25.15
C PRO A 145 13.96 -31.23 -26.60
N GLY A 146 13.39 -30.12 -27.08
CA GLY A 146 12.89 -29.98 -28.46
C GLY A 146 11.40 -30.32 -28.68
N ARG A 147 10.63 -30.69 -27.65
CA ARG A 147 9.16 -30.82 -27.75
C ARG A 147 8.46 -29.48 -27.52
N SER A 148 7.32 -29.30 -28.19
CA SER A 148 6.44 -28.13 -28.03
C SER A 148 5.85 -28.05 -26.62
N ASN A 149 5.83 -26.85 -26.04
CA ASN A 149 5.18 -26.54 -24.77
C ASN A 149 3.65 -26.32 -24.89
N ALA A 150 3.07 -26.40 -26.10
CA ALA A 150 1.69 -26.01 -26.38
C ALA A 150 0.63 -26.73 -25.51
N ALA A 151 0.88 -27.99 -25.14
CA ALA A 151 -0.03 -28.72 -24.25
C ALA A 151 0.00 -28.19 -22.81
N TYR A 152 1.16 -27.71 -22.36
CA TYR A 152 1.31 -27.11 -21.04
C TYR A 152 0.77 -25.67 -21.03
N ASP A 153 1.01 -24.90 -22.10
CA ASP A 153 0.44 -23.56 -22.30
C ASP A 153 -1.09 -23.59 -22.25
N ARG A 154 -1.73 -24.55 -22.94
CA ARG A 154 -3.19 -24.72 -22.89
C ARG A 154 -3.73 -24.94 -21.49
N ILE A 155 -3.00 -25.65 -20.63
CA ILE A 155 -3.41 -25.87 -19.24
C ILE A 155 -3.32 -24.57 -18.45
N LEU A 156 -2.24 -23.81 -18.64
CA LEU A 156 -2.01 -22.54 -17.99
C LEU A 156 -3.00 -21.46 -18.45
N ASP A 157 -3.37 -21.46 -19.74
CA ASP A 157 -4.38 -20.56 -20.30
C ASP A 157 -5.77 -20.87 -19.73
N LYS A 158 -6.16 -22.16 -19.68
CA LYS A 158 -7.42 -22.58 -19.03
C LYS A 158 -7.44 -22.22 -17.54
N LEU A 159 -6.30 -22.35 -16.85
CA LEU A 159 -6.17 -21.92 -15.46
C LEU A 159 -6.27 -20.39 -15.33
N ALA A 160 -5.69 -19.63 -16.26
CA ALA A 160 -5.77 -18.18 -16.30
C ALA A 160 -7.22 -17.69 -16.51
N ASP A 161 -7.95 -18.33 -17.43
CA ASP A 161 -9.37 -18.04 -17.68
C ASP A 161 -10.23 -18.32 -16.44
N GLY A 162 -9.88 -19.37 -15.70
CA GLY A 162 -10.55 -19.80 -14.47
C GLY A 162 -9.97 -19.24 -13.16
N GLN A 163 -8.95 -18.38 -13.19
CA GLN A 163 -8.14 -18.08 -11.99
C GLN A 163 -8.90 -17.37 -10.87
N LYS A 164 -10.04 -16.75 -11.19
CA LYS A 164 -10.94 -16.08 -10.23
C LYS A 164 -12.09 -16.97 -9.75
N ASP A 165 -12.22 -18.17 -10.29
CA ASP A 165 -13.22 -19.15 -9.87
C ASP A 165 -12.65 -20.01 -8.74
N ALA A 166 -13.10 -19.71 -7.52
CA ALA A 166 -12.74 -20.40 -6.29
C ALA A 166 -12.84 -21.92 -6.36
N TYR A 167 -13.87 -22.46 -7.00
CA TYR A 167 -14.11 -23.90 -7.03
C TYR A 167 -13.24 -24.58 -8.08
N LEU A 168 -13.07 -23.96 -9.25
CA LEU A 168 -12.14 -24.45 -10.28
C LEU A 168 -10.71 -24.51 -9.73
N THR A 169 -10.23 -23.42 -9.13
CA THR A 169 -8.86 -23.37 -8.61
C THR A 169 -8.68 -24.31 -7.42
N ALA A 170 -9.65 -24.41 -6.50
CA ALA A 170 -9.63 -25.38 -5.40
C ALA A 170 -9.59 -26.82 -5.91
N GLY A 171 -10.43 -27.18 -6.89
CA GLY A 171 -10.42 -28.50 -7.51
C GLY A 171 -9.09 -28.83 -8.19
N PHE A 172 -8.50 -27.86 -8.90
CA PHE A 172 -7.20 -27.98 -9.52
C PHE A 172 -6.08 -28.26 -8.49
N PHE A 173 -5.94 -27.41 -7.48
CA PHE A 173 -4.87 -27.55 -6.48
C PHE A 173 -5.09 -28.72 -5.50
N ARG A 174 -6.35 -29.06 -5.16
CA ARG A 174 -6.68 -30.28 -4.39
C ARG A 174 -6.23 -31.51 -5.14
N SER A 175 -6.61 -31.62 -6.42
CA SER A 175 -6.27 -32.76 -7.26
C SER A 175 -4.77 -32.83 -7.46
N LEU A 176 -4.11 -31.73 -7.81
CA LEU A 176 -2.67 -31.66 -8.12
C LEU A 176 -1.77 -31.95 -6.91
N GLY A 177 -2.12 -31.40 -5.74
CA GLY A 177 -1.33 -31.45 -4.51
C GLY A 177 -0.04 -30.62 -4.55
N PRO A 178 0.65 -30.41 -3.40
CA PRO A 178 1.88 -29.60 -3.35
C PRO A 178 3.01 -30.13 -4.25
N GLN A 179 3.20 -31.45 -4.34
CA GLN A 179 4.25 -32.06 -5.18
C GLN A 179 3.97 -31.90 -6.68
N GLY A 180 2.70 -32.01 -7.08
CA GLY A 180 2.30 -31.75 -8.46
C GLY A 180 2.51 -30.28 -8.83
N MET A 181 2.26 -29.36 -7.89
CA MET A 181 2.51 -27.93 -8.05
C MET A 181 4.01 -27.63 -8.19
N ILE A 182 4.87 -28.25 -7.37
CA ILE A 182 6.33 -28.13 -7.51
C ILE A 182 6.77 -28.62 -8.91
N SER A 183 6.27 -29.78 -9.34
CA SER A 183 6.56 -30.33 -10.66
C SER A 183 6.13 -29.39 -11.80
N MET A 184 5.02 -28.68 -11.61
CA MET A 184 4.51 -27.67 -12.54
C MET A 184 5.44 -26.45 -12.60
N ILE A 185 5.91 -25.95 -11.46
CA ILE A 185 6.87 -24.84 -11.39
C ILE A 185 8.21 -25.22 -12.03
N SER A 186 8.75 -26.42 -11.76
CA SER A 186 10.00 -26.86 -12.38
C SER A 186 9.90 -26.91 -13.91
N ARG A 187 8.72 -27.17 -14.48
CA ARG A 187 8.51 -27.13 -15.93
C ARG A 187 8.60 -25.70 -16.49
N LEU A 188 8.35 -24.67 -15.69
CA LEU A 188 8.46 -23.26 -16.08
C LEU A 188 9.91 -22.79 -16.25
N GLU A 189 10.90 -23.54 -15.74
CA GLU A 189 12.33 -23.20 -15.92
C GLU A 189 12.80 -23.30 -17.39
N ARG A 190 12.03 -23.97 -18.26
CA ARG A 190 12.32 -24.07 -19.70
C ARG A 190 11.76 -22.93 -20.54
N TYR A 191 10.92 -22.07 -19.97
CA TYR A 191 10.42 -20.89 -20.65
C TYR A 191 11.46 -19.78 -20.56
N ASP A 192 11.35 -18.80 -21.47
CA ASP A 192 12.03 -17.53 -21.22
C ASP A 192 11.47 -16.91 -19.93
N LYS A 193 12.29 -16.07 -19.30
CA LYS A 193 11.99 -15.44 -18.01
C LYS A 193 10.62 -14.77 -17.98
N LYS A 194 10.27 -14.03 -19.03
CA LYS A 194 9.03 -13.23 -19.08
C LYS A 194 7.79 -14.13 -19.13
N ALA A 195 7.83 -15.18 -19.96
CA ALA A 195 6.75 -16.16 -20.01
C ALA A 195 6.63 -16.95 -18.69
N SER A 196 7.76 -17.39 -18.14
CA SER A 196 7.82 -18.09 -16.85
C SER A 196 7.18 -17.28 -15.72
N ASP A 197 7.52 -15.99 -15.61
CA ASP A 197 6.96 -15.09 -14.59
C ASP A 197 5.46 -14.86 -14.76
N LYS A 198 4.97 -14.69 -16.00
CA LYS A 198 3.53 -14.59 -16.28
C LYS A 198 2.76 -15.82 -15.82
N HIS A 199 3.30 -17.01 -16.07
CA HIS A 199 2.66 -18.26 -15.64
C HIS A 199 2.72 -18.45 -14.13
N ARG A 200 3.83 -18.10 -13.47
CA ARG A 200 3.91 -18.08 -12.00
C ARG A 200 2.88 -17.12 -11.39
N GLN A 201 2.63 -15.99 -12.03
CA GLN A 201 1.60 -15.05 -11.60
C GLN A 201 0.21 -15.69 -11.66
N VAL A 202 -0.18 -16.25 -12.81
CA VAL A 202 -1.46 -16.98 -12.96
C VAL A 202 -1.62 -18.07 -11.90
N MET A 203 -0.58 -18.88 -11.69
CA MET A 203 -0.59 -19.94 -10.68
C MET A 203 -0.74 -19.39 -9.26
N GLY A 204 -0.03 -18.30 -8.93
CA GLY A 204 -0.10 -17.63 -7.63
C GLY A 204 -1.47 -17.02 -7.36
N ASP A 205 -2.05 -16.34 -8.34
CA ASP A 205 -3.40 -15.74 -8.29
C ASP A 205 -4.48 -16.81 -8.13
N ALA A 206 -4.37 -17.91 -8.89
CA ALA A 206 -5.27 -19.04 -8.78
C ALA A 206 -5.16 -19.72 -7.41
N LEU A 207 -3.94 -19.89 -6.88
CA LEU A 207 -3.73 -20.48 -5.56
C LEU A 207 -4.29 -19.58 -4.45
N ALA A 208 -4.04 -18.27 -4.53
CA ALA A 208 -4.61 -17.29 -3.62
C ALA A 208 -6.15 -17.35 -3.62
N THR A 209 -6.76 -17.46 -4.81
CA THR A 209 -8.21 -17.61 -4.95
C THR A 209 -8.71 -18.92 -4.31
N ALA A 210 -8.02 -20.03 -4.52
CA ALA A 210 -8.37 -21.33 -3.96
C ALA A 210 -8.31 -21.33 -2.42
N VAL A 211 -7.20 -20.81 -1.86
CA VAL A 211 -7.00 -20.71 -0.41
C VAL A 211 -7.96 -19.68 0.20
N GLY A 212 -8.19 -18.56 -0.49
CA GLY A 212 -9.07 -17.47 -0.07
C GLY A 212 -10.52 -17.89 0.12
N ALA A 213 -11.01 -18.77 -0.76
CA ALA A 213 -12.39 -19.20 -0.72
C ALA A 213 -12.69 -20.16 0.44
N GLN A 214 -11.89 -21.21 0.62
CA GLN A 214 -11.98 -22.17 1.73
C GLN A 214 -10.72 -23.09 1.74
N PRO A 215 -9.76 -22.90 2.66
CA PRO A 215 -8.56 -23.75 2.73
C PRO A 215 -8.89 -25.23 2.95
N ALA A 216 -10.03 -25.55 3.57
CA ALA A 216 -10.48 -26.92 3.81
C ALA A 216 -10.75 -27.70 2.51
N LEU A 217 -11.19 -27.02 1.44
CA LEU A 217 -11.47 -27.66 0.14
C LEU A 217 -10.21 -28.17 -0.55
N LEU A 218 -9.05 -27.64 -0.22
CA LEU A 218 -7.77 -28.07 -0.77
C LEU A 218 -7.27 -29.40 -0.16
N GLY A 219 -7.79 -29.77 1.02
CA GLY A 219 -7.38 -30.94 1.78
C GLY A 219 -6.17 -30.72 2.70
N SER A 220 -5.86 -31.71 3.53
CA SER A 220 -4.87 -31.60 4.61
C SER A 220 -3.46 -31.25 4.13
N ALA A 221 -3.07 -31.66 2.91
CA ALA A 221 -1.76 -31.36 2.33
C ALA A 221 -1.49 -29.85 2.14
N TRP A 222 -2.54 -29.04 2.03
CA TRP A 222 -2.45 -27.57 1.86
C TRP A 222 -2.65 -26.79 3.16
N GLN A 223 -2.80 -27.49 4.29
CA GLN A 223 -2.77 -26.85 5.60
C GLN A 223 -1.39 -26.23 5.84
N ALA A 224 -1.38 -25.02 6.38
CA ALA A 224 -0.17 -24.25 6.62
C ALA A 224 0.92 -25.05 7.37
N GLY A 225 0.54 -25.82 8.40
CA GLY A 225 1.46 -26.67 9.16
C GLY A 225 2.21 -27.73 8.33
N ASN A 226 1.59 -28.24 7.27
CA ASN A 226 2.21 -29.22 6.38
C ASN A 226 3.08 -28.56 5.31
N LEU A 227 2.71 -27.35 4.87
CA LEU A 227 3.49 -26.57 3.91
C LEU A 227 4.78 -25.98 4.50
N LYS A 228 4.90 -25.92 5.84
CA LYS A 228 6.17 -25.57 6.53
C LYS A 228 7.34 -26.49 6.17
N LYS A 229 7.07 -27.70 5.66
CA LYS A 229 8.07 -28.72 5.33
C LYS A 229 8.36 -28.84 3.83
N ALA A 230 7.65 -28.08 2.99
CA ALA A 230 7.83 -28.11 1.54
C ALA A 230 9.13 -27.38 1.14
N PRO A 231 9.78 -27.74 0.02
CA PRO A 231 10.97 -27.01 -0.44
C PRO A 231 10.63 -25.52 -0.63
N ASP A 232 11.42 -24.68 0.05
CA ASP A 232 11.05 -23.28 0.34
C ASP A 232 10.97 -22.39 -0.90
N HIS A 233 11.67 -22.73 -1.98
CA HIS A 233 11.93 -21.82 -3.09
C HIS A 233 10.81 -21.82 -4.14
N GLU A 234 10.12 -22.94 -4.35
CA GLU A 234 9.02 -23.04 -5.32
C GLU A 234 7.73 -22.45 -4.75
N LEU A 235 7.39 -22.74 -3.49
CA LEU A 235 6.19 -22.19 -2.85
C LEU A 235 6.28 -20.66 -2.74
N THR A 236 7.42 -20.14 -2.31
CA THR A 236 7.65 -18.67 -2.19
C THR A 236 7.53 -17.97 -3.55
N SER A 237 7.94 -18.63 -4.64
CA SER A 237 7.80 -18.09 -6.01
C SER A 237 6.36 -17.89 -6.49
N LEU A 238 5.38 -18.59 -5.87
CA LEU A 238 3.95 -18.38 -6.11
C LEU A 238 3.34 -17.41 -5.11
N LEU A 239 3.72 -17.51 -3.83
CA LEU A 239 3.19 -16.64 -2.77
C LEU A 239 3.43 -15.15 -3.04
N ARG A 240 4.46 -14.80 -3.83
CA ARG A 240 4.74 -13.41 -4.22
C ARG A 240 3.67 -12.75 -5.09
N HIS A 241 2.75 -13.50 -5.70
CA HIS A 241 1.82 -12.97 -6.69
C HIS A 241 0.39 -12.78 -6.18
N GLY A 242 0.02 -13.42 -5.06
CA GLY A 242 -1.37 -13.47 -4.60
C GLY A 242 -1.65 -12.79 -3.25
N MET A 243 -2.93 -12.57 -2.97
CA MET A 243 -3.46 -12.19 -1.66
C MET A 243 -4.01 -13.42 -0.94
N PHE A 244 -3.45 -13.73 0.22
CA PHE A 244 -3.77 -14.95 0.96
C PHE A 244 -4.50 -14.63 2.27
N PRO A 245 -5.34 -15.53 2.78
CA PRO A 245 -5.92 -15.37 4.11
C PRO A 245 -4.86 -15.14 5.17
N THR A 246 -5.02 -14.06 5.95
CA THR A 246 -4.03 -13.60 6.94
C THR A 246 -3.61 -14.73 7.88
N ALA A 247 -4.56 -15.48 8.44
CA ALA A 247 -4.27 -16.59 9.36
C ALA A 247 -3.44 -17.71 8.71
N TRP A 248 -3.71 -18.05 7.45
CA TRP A 248 -3.01 -19.12 6.73
C TRP A 248 -1.57 -18.71 6.39
N LEU A 249 -1.38 -17.51 5.83
CA LEU A 249 -0.04 -17.03 5.49
C LEU A 249 0.79 -16.71 6.74
N THR A 250 0.16 -16.21 7.80
CA THR A 250 0.82 -16.03 9.11
C THR A 250 1.37 -17.34 9.64
N GLU A 251 0.60 -18.43 9.57
CA GLU A 251 1.07 -19.72 10.06
C GLU A 251 2.24 -20.28 9.24
N ILE A 252 2.28 -20.01 7.94
CA ILE A 252 3.41 -20.35 7.04
C ILE A 252 4.65 -19.50 7.36
N ALA A 253 4.48 -18.21 7.63
CA ALA A 253 5.58 -17.28 7.85
C ALA A 253 6.11 -17.31 9.29
N ARG A 254 5.28 -17.64 10.29
CA ARG A 254 5.60 -17.60 11.73
C ARG A 254 6.85 -18.41 12.09
N SER A 255 7.02 -19.59 11.52
CA SER A 255 8.21 -20.42 11.79
C SER A 255 9.51 -19.79 11.27
N ARG A 256 9.43 -18.83 10.35
CA ARG A 256 10.56 -18.20 9.65
C ARG A 256 10.94 -16.83 10.22
N VAL A 257 10.15 -16.29 11.16
CA VAL A 257 10.37 -14.99 11.82
C VAL A 257 10.97 -15.14 13.23
N GLY A 258 10.74 -16.27 13.92
CA GLY A 258 11.22 -16.48 15.28
C GLY A 258 12.74 -16.59 15.42
N LYS A 259 13.28 -16.15 16.57
CA LYS A 259 14.68 -16.33 16.96
C LYS A 259 15.08 -17.81 16.87
N PRO A 260 16.30 -18.13 16.39
CA PRO A 260 16.79 -19.50 16.43
C PRO A 260 16.91 -20.00 17.87
N VAL A 261 16.68 -21.29 18.07
CA VAL A 261 17.07 -22.00 19.29
C VAL A 261 18.49 -22.52 19.05
N GLY A 262 19.50 -21.92 19.70
CA GLY A 262 20.89 -22.40 19.66
C GLY A 262 21.92 -21.31 19.95
N ASP A 263 22.73 -21.51 21.00
CA ASP A 263 23.72 -20.58 21.53
C ASP A 263 25.02 -20.48 20.69
N GLY A 264 25.55 -19.26 20.53
CA GLY A 264 26.88 -18.96 21.08
C GLY A 264 28.16 -19.01 20.22
N ASP A 265 28.15 -19.32 18.91
CA ASP A 265 29.42 -19.45 18.15
C ASP A 265 29.77 -18.29 17.18
N GLY A 266 28.96 -17.23 17.16
CA GLY A 266 29.18 -16.10 16.25
C GLY A 266 28.70 -16.32 14.81
N SER A 267 28.11 -17.48 14.48
CA SER A 267 27.32 -17.65 13.25
C SER A 267 25.91 -17.11 13.47
N ARG A 268 25.72 -15.80 13.25
CA ARG A 268 24.36 -15.24 13.18
C ARG A 268 23.53 -15.96 12.09
N PRO A 269 22.21 -16.09 12.28
CA PRO A 269 21.45 -17.16 11.67
C PRO A 269 21.13 -16.74 10.24
N ARG A 270 21.70 -17.44 9.25
CA ARG A 270 21.39 -17.33 7.80
C ARG A 270 19.91 -17.59 7.44
N ARG A 271 19.02 -17.66 8.44
CA ARG A 271 17.65 -18.11 8.36
C ARG A 271 16.71 -17.02 7.84
N TRP A 272 16.88 -15.76 8.24
CA TRP A 272 16.07 -14.68 7.67
C TRP A 272 16.45 -14.43 6.21
N GLU A 273 17.74 -14.56 5.89
CA GLU A 273 18.24 -14.58 4.52
C GLU A 273 17.66 -15.72 3.66
N THR A 274 17.66 -16.97 4.12
CA THR A 274 17.23 -18.11 3.28
C THR A 274 15.74 -18.40 3.34
N GLU A 275 15.06 -18.13 4.45
CA GLU A 275 13.65 -18.51 4.66
C GLU A 275 12.68 -17.31 4.59
N LEU A 276 13.06 -16.13 5.10
CA LEU A 276 12.18 -14.97 5.15
C LEU A 276 12.32 -14.05 3.93
N ALA A 277 13.53 -13.81 3.44
CA ALA A 277 13.77 -12.94 2.29
C ALA A 277 12.92 -13.35 1.05
N PRO A 278 12.78 -14.65 0.71
CA PRO A 278 11.89 -15.10 -0.38
C PRO A 278 10.41 -14.74 -0.19
N LEU A 279 9.95 -14.48 1.05
CA LEU A 279 8.56 -14.13 1.38
C LEU A 279 8.30 -12.62 1.39
N LEU A 280 9.32 -11.76 1.30
CA LEU A 280 9.14 -10.31 1.35
C LEU A 280 8.07 -9.81 0.37
N PRO A 281 8.01 -10.27 -0.90
CA PRO A 281 6.95 -9.84 -1.80
C PRO A 281 5.55 -10.24 -1.32
N ALA A 282 5.41 -11.46 -0.79
CA ALA A 282 4.14 -11.97 -0.28
C ALA A 282 3.69 -11.18 0.95
N LEU A 283 4.62 -10.85 1.85
CA LEU A 283 4.36 -10.01 3.02
C LEU A 283 4.00 -8.57 2.62
N ALA A 284 4.65 -8.03 1.59
CA ALA A 284 4.30 -6.71 1.05
C ALA A 284 2.88 -6.67 0.46
N ASN A 285 2.43 -7.76 -0.17
CA ASN A 285 1.07 -7.86 -0.71
C ASN A 285 0.01 -8.16 0.37
N ASN A 286 0.43 -8.64 1.54
CA ASN A 286 -0.43 -9.04 2.65
C ASN A 286 0.02 -8.33 3.95
N PRO A 287 -0.15 -6.99 4.04
CA PRO A 287 0.44 -6.17 5.10
C PRO A 287 -0.01 -6.56 6.52
N ASP A 288 -1.24 -7.06 6.68
CA ASP A 288 -1.76 -7.54 7.98
C ASP A 288 -0.95 -8.72 8.53
N VAL A 289 -0.42 -9.57 7.65
CA VAL A 289 0.45 -10.68 8.05
C VAL A 289 1.78 -10.14 8.57
N ALA A 290 2.39 -9.19 7.87
CA ALA A 290 3.63 -8.56 8.30
C ALA A 290 3.45 -7.84 9.64
N ARG A 291 2.36 -7.08 9.82
CA ARG A 291 2.02 -6.43 11.10
C ARG A 291 1.89 -7.45 12.22
N GLY A 292 1.10 -8.50 12.02
CA GLY A 292 0.86 -9.53 13.02
C GLY A 292 2.12 -10.27 13.45
N LEU A 293 3.03 -10.53 12.51
CA LEU A 293 4.31 -11.20 12.80
C LEU A 293 5.28 -10.28 13.54
N PHE A 294 5.45 -9.05 13.07
CA PHE A 294 6.52 -8.17 13.50
C PHE A 294 6.14 -7.32 14.71
N ASN A 295 4.88 -6.88 14.87
CA ASN A 295 4.45 -6.14 16.06
C ASN A 295 4.45 -6.99 17.35
N ALA A 296 4.59 -8.32 17.21
CA ALA A 296 4.74 -9.27 18.31
C ALA A 296 6.20 -9.46 18.76
N MET A 297 7.18 -8.96 18.00
CA MET A 297 8.61 -9.04 18.33
C MET A 297 9.02 -7.91 19.28
N SER A 298 10.11 -8.11 20.03
CA SER A 298 10.72 -7.01 20.78
C SER A 298 11.37 -6.00 19.82
N ARG A 299 11.64 -4.78 20.31
CA ARG A 299 12.27 -3.74 19.50
C ARG A 299 13.69 -4.14 19.07
N GLU A 300 14.43 -4.81 19.93
CA GLU A 300 15.77 -5.33 19.65
C GLU A 300 15.72 -6.38 18.54
N ASP A 301 14.75 -7.30 18.61
CA ASP A 301 14.60 -8.38 17.63
C ASP A 301 14.21 -7.84 16.26
N LEU A 302 13.36 -6.80 16.23
CA LEU A 302 13.02 -6.08 15.01
C LEU A 302 14.23 -5.33 14.43
N ARG A 303 15.05 -4.74 15.30
CA ARG A 303 16.28 -4.05 14.87
C ARG A 303 17.26 -5.03 14.22
N ASP A 304 17.50 -6.18 14.85
CA ASP A 304 18.38 -7.22 14.29
C ASP A 304 17.84 -7.73 12.95
N LEU A 305 16.53 -7.98 12.88
CA LEU A 305 15.86 -8.41 11.65
C LEU A 305 16.00 -7.39 10.51
N PHE A 306 15.70 -6.12 10.78
CA PHE A 306 15.81 -5.06 9.77
C PHE A 306 17.26 -4.83 9.35
N THR A 307 18.21 -4.97 10.27
CA THR A 307 19.65 -4.89 9.98
C THR A 307 20.06 -5.97 8.98
N GLU A 308 19.67 -7.23 9.21
CA GLU A 308 20.01 -8.35 8.33
C GLU A 308 19.36 -8.19 6.94
N LEU A 309 18.06 -7.92 6.88
CA LEU A 309 17.35 -7.75 5.61
C LEU A 309 17.85 -6.55 4.80
N ASN A 310 18.20 -5.45 5.48
CA ASN A 310 18.80 -4.29 4.84
C ASN A 310 20.17 -4.64 4.20
N ARG A 311 20.99 -5.44 4.90
CA ARG A 311 22.30 -5.90 4.40
C ARG A 311 22.18 -6.76 3.14
N LEU A 312 21.17 -7.63 3.06
CA LEU A 312 20.90 -8.40 1.84
C LEU A 312 20.57 -7.51 0.64
N GLY A 313 19.87 -6.40 0.90
CA GLY A 313 19.56 -5.39 -0.11
C GLY A 313 20.78 -4.62 -0.63
N THR A 314 21.89 -4.59 0.11
CA THR A 314 23.12 -3.87 -0.28
C THR A 314 24.18 -4.79 -0.92
N LEU A 315 24.22 -6.07 -0.58
CA LEU A 315 25.26 -7.05 -0.97
C LEU A 315 25.38 -7.34 -2.48
N LYS A 316 24.39 -6.99 -3.32
CA LYS A 316 24.53 -7.08 -4.79
C LYS A 316 25.35 -5.94 -5.42
N THR A 317 25.73 -4.91 -4.66
CA THR A 317 26.25 -3.64 -5.21
C THR A 317 27.72 -3.35 -4.86
N TYR A 318 28.40 -4.19 -4.08
CA TYR A 318 29.81 -3.99 -3.71
C TYR A 318 30.76 -4.55 -4.76
N VAL A 319 31.22 -3.70 -5.67
CA VAL A 319 32.42 -3.92 -6.49
C VAL A 319 33.60 -3.32 -5.74
N PHE A 320 34.49 -4.15 -5.18
CA PHE A 320 35.74 -3.66 -4.59
C PHE A 320 36.74 -3.27 -5.68
N PRO A 321 37.33 -2.06 -5.66
CA PRO A 321 38.47 -1.74 -6.51
C PRO A 321 39.75 -2.29 -5.84
N VAL A 322 40.17 -3.50 -6.20
CA VAL A 322 41.50 -4.01 -5.86
C VAL A 322 42.19 -4.45 -7.15
N TRP A 323 43.16 -3.63 -7.57
CA TRP A 323 44.31 -3.94 -8.42
C TRP A 323 44.23 -5.20 -9.31
N GLY A 324 43.78 -5.01 -10.55
CA GLY A 324 44.39 -5.66 -11.72
C GLY A 324 43.96 -7.07 -12.10
N THR A 325 43.01 -7.73 -11.41
CA THR A 325 42.40 -8.97 -11.92
C THR A 325 40.90 -9.01 -11.61
N GLU A 326 40.09 -8.93 -12.67
CA GLU A 326 38.65 -9.21 -12.63
C GLU A 326 38.42 -10.70 -12.40
N LEU A 327 38.54 -11.15 -11.15
CA LEU A 327 37.97 -12.42 -10.74
C LEU A 327 36.75 -12.11 -9.89
N PRO A 328 35.51 -12.37 -10.38
CA PRO A 328 34.35 -12.32 -9.52
C PRO A 328 34.56 -13.40 -8.46
N LYS A 329 34.89 -12.99 -7.23
CA LYS A 329 34.60 -13.85 -6.08
C LYS A 329 33.13 -14.25 -6.23
N PRO A 330 32.74 -15.51 -5.96
CA PRO A 330 31.35 -15.93 -6.06
C PRO A 330 30.59 -15.28 -4.89
N SER A 331 30.35 -13.98 -4.97
CA SER A 331 29.55 -13.20 -4.04
C SER A 331 28.13 -13.71 -4.19
N TRP A 332 27.74 -14.54 -3.24
CA TRP A 332 26.38 -14.94 -2.94
C TRP A 332 25.44 -15.08 -4.15
N ARG A 333 25.35 -16.31 -4.69
CA ARG A 333 24.16 -16.70 -5.44
C ARG A 333 23.06 -16.94 -4.42
N GLY A 334 22.25 -15.93 -4.13
CA GLY A 334 21.03 -16.14 -3.35
C GLY A 334 20.22 -17.31 -3.94
N PRO A 335 19.34 -17.94 -3.14
CA PRO A 335 18.42 -18.95 -3.64
C PRO A 335 17.89 -18.62 -5.03
N LYS A 336 17.87 -19.60 -5.96
CA LYS A 336 17.36 -19.41 -7.33
C LYS A 336 15.94 -18.82 -7.40
N SER A 337 15.18 -18.85 -6.29
CA SER A 337 13.86 -18.23 -6.13
C SER A 337 13.85 -16.71 -5.97
N MET A 338 14.98 -16.07 -5.64
CA MET A 338 15.06 -14.60 -5.51
C MET A 338 15.29 -13.94 -6.87
N ASP A 339 14.30 -14.09 -7.74
CA ASP A 339 14.23 -13.39 -9.03
C ASP A 339 13.55 -12.01 -8.89
N PHE A 340 13.85 -11.33 -7.79
CA PHE A 340 13.36 -9.99 -7.46
C PHE A 340 14.47 -9.22 -6.74
N GLU A 341 14.27 -7.91 -6.63
CA GLU A 341 15.23 -7.03 -5.98
C GLU A 341 14.94 -6.96 -4.47
N THR A 342 15.67 -7.74 -3.66
CA THR A 342 15.42 -7.91 -2.22
C THR A 342 15.30 -6.59 -1.47
N GLY A 343 16.15 -5.60 -1.77
CA GLY A 343 16.05 -4.27 -1.16
C GLY A 343 14.75 -3.54 -1.49
N ALA A 344 14.26 -3.66 -2.73
CA ALA A 344 12.98 -3.08 -3.14
C ALA A 344 11.81 -3.76 -2.41
N GLU A 345 11.81 -5.09 -2.34
CA GLU A 345 10.74 -5.87 -1.70
C GLU A 345 10.72 -5.68 -0.18
N PHE A 346 11.90 -5.58 0.44
CA PHE A 346 12.04 -5.21 1.84
C PHE A 346 11.44 -3.83 2.11
N GLY A 347 11.85 -2.81 1.35
CA GLY A 347 11.28 -1.47 1.47
C GLY A 347 9.76 -1.46 1.23
N ARG A 348 9.27 -2.15 0.19
CA ARG A 348 7.84 -2.24 -0.12
C ARG A 348 7.07 -2.89 1.02
N MET A 349 7.61 -3.96 1.61
CA MET A 349 7.01 -4.63 2.76
C MET A 349 6.90 -3.68 3.95
N LEU A 350 7.96 -2.93 4.27
CA LEU A 350 7.95 -1.96 5.37
C LEU A 350 6.90 -0.87 5.14
N ALA A 351 6.83 -0.30 3.93
CA ALA A 351 5.85 0.74 3.60
C ALA A 351 4.42 0.20 3.63
N ALA A 352 4.16 -0.97 3.05
CA ALA A 352 2.85 -1.58 3.02
C ALA A 352 2.35 -1.95 4.42
N ALA A 353 3.19 -2.63 5.22
CA ALA A 353 2.88 -2.99 6.59
C ALA A 353 2.73 -1.75 7.49
N GLY A 354 3.46 -0.67 7.22
CA GLY A 354 3.25 0.64 7.85
C GLY A 354 1.95 1.32 7.45
N GLY A 355 1.20 0.81 6.46
CA GLY A 355 -0.06 1.40 6.02
C GLY A 355 0.07 2.48 4.95
N ALA A 356 1.23 2.61 4.29
CA ALA A 356 1.45 3.65 3.29
C ALA A 356 0.52 3.58 2.06
N TYR A 357 -0.15 2.44 1.86
CA TYR A 357 -1.12 2.21 0.78
C TYR A 357 -2.56 2.02 1.28
N GLU A 358 -2.83 2.22 2.56
CA GLU A 358 -4.20 2.17 3.11
C GLU A 358 -5.04 3.33 2.59
N LYS A 359 -6.34 3.09 2.42
CA LYS A 359 -7.30 4.12 2.04
C LYS A 359 -8.03 4.59 3.29
N GLY A 360 -7.77 5.82 3.72
CA GLY A 360 -8.39 6.40 4.90
C GLY A 360 -7.43 6.48 6.10
N PRO A 361 -7.95 6.60 7.33
CA PRO A 361 -7.12 6.63 8.53
C PRO A 361 -6.34 5.32 8.71
N HIS A 362 -5.10 5.43 9.16
CA HIS A 362 -4.25 4.28 9.47
C HIS A 362 -4.81 3.49 10.65
N SER A 363 -4.76 2.15 10.56
CA SER A 363 -5.07 1.29 11.70
C SER A 363 -4.05 1.46 12.84
N PRO A 364 -4.42 1.22 14.12
CA PRO A 364 -3.47 1.23 15.23
C PRO A 364 -2.28 0.29 15.03
N GLU A 365 -2.50 -0.86 14.39
CA GLU A 365 -1.48 -1.85 14.08
C GLU A 365 -0.50 -1.34 13.02
N ALA A 366 -1.01 -0.65 11.98
CA ALA A 366 -0.19 0.01 10.96
C ALA A 366 0.64 1.14 11.58
N ALA A 367 0.02 1.98 12.42
CA ALA A 367 0.70 3.08 13.12
C ALA A 367 1.81 2.57 14.05
N LYS A 368 1.55 1.51 14.81
CA LYS A 368 2.58 0.85 15.64
C LYS A 368 3.73 0.31 14.81
N PHE A 369 3.42 -0.31 13.67
CA PHE A 369 4.45 -0.83 12.77
C PHE A 369 5.28 0.30 12.16
N ALA A 370 4.63 1.36 11.65
CA ALA A 370 5.30 2.53 11.08
C ALA A 370 6.21 3.23 12.10
N PHE A 371 5.75 3.40 13.34
CA PHE A 371 6.56 3.92 14.44
C PHE A 371 7.85 3.11 14.64
N ASN A 372 7.75 1.78 14.67
CA ASN A 372 8.93 0.92 14.80
C ASN A 372 9.87 1.07 13.60
N VAL A 373 9.34 1.11 12.36
CA VAL A 373 10.16 1.34 11.16
C VAL A 373 10.89 2.67 11.24
N MET A 374 10.18 3.75 11.54
CA MET A 374 10.74 5.10 11.56
C MET A 374 11.82 5.28 12.62
N THR A 375 11.64 4.65 13.78
CA THR A 375 12.58 4.76 14.91
C THR A 375 13.72 3.73 14.88
N ILE A 376 13.65 2.70 14.03
CA ILE A 376 14.70 1.67 13.87
C ILE A 376 15.54 1.93 12.62
N MET A 377 14.92 2.21 11.47
CA MET A 377 15.63 2.31 10.18
C MET A 377 16.69 3.42 10.17
N GLY A 378 16.42 4.53 10.87
CA GLY A 378 17.37 5.65 11.02
C GLY A 378 18.49 5.40 12.05
N ASP A 379 18.42 4.30 12.81
CA ASP A 379 19.41 3.89 13.80
C ASP A 379 20.03 2.52 13.47
N LEU A 380 19.90 2.04 12.22
CA LEU A 380 20.55 0.79 11.83
C LEU A 380 22.06 0.89 12.00
N LYS A 381 22.63 -0.16 12.58
CA LYS A 381 24.06 -0.28 12.83
C LYS A 381 24.56 -1.59 12.28
N ASP A 382 25.75 -1.56 11.69
CA ASP A 382 26.43 -2.77 11.34
C ASP A 382 26.90 -3.42 12.64
N ALA A 383 26.61 -4.69 12.75
CA ALA A 383 26.96 -5.47 13.90
C ALA A 383 27.99 -6.50 13.43
N ASP A 384 29.19 -6.03 13.09
CA ASP A 384 30.33 -6.89 12.83
C ASP A 384 30.71 -7.51 14.18
N GLY A 385 30.27 -8.74 14.41
CA GLY A 385 30.28 -9.39 15.71
C GLY A 385 31.66 -9.65 16.29
N THR A 386 32.30 -8.62 16.84
CA THR A 386 33.31 -8.68 17.90
C THR A 386 33.16 -7.48 18.82
N SER A 387 33.62 -7.61 20.07
CA SER A 387 33.57 -6.55 21.11
C SER A 387 34.42 -5.31 20.79
N ASP A 388 35.24 -5.34 19.73
CA ASP A 388 36.40 -4.46 19.58
C ASP A 388 36.24 -3.42 18.46
N THR A 389 35.18 -3.49 17.65
CA THR A 389 34.85 -2.49 16.61
C THR A 389 33.51 -1.82 16.92
N PRO A 390 33.47 -0.49 17.12
CA PRO A 390 32.22 0.24 17.32
C PRO A 390 31.27 0.00 16.15
N ALA A 391 30.00 -0.26 16.45
CA ALA A 391 28.97 -0.50 15.45
C ALA A 391 28.86 0.70 14.48
N THR A 392 29.09 0.47 13.19
CA THR A 392 29.10 1.55 12.18
C THR A 392 27.67 1.86 11.72
N PRO A 393 27.28 3.12 11.48
CA PRO A 393 25.98 3.43 10.88
C PRO A 393 25.81 2.72 9.54
N MET A 394 24.68 2.05 9.33
CA MET A 394 24.36 1.43 8.03
C MET A 394 23.56 2.37 7.15
N GLU A 395 23.90 2.37 5.87
CA GLU A 395 23.03 2.95 4.86
C GLU A 395 21.82 2.04 4.58
N VAL A 396 20.66 2.65 4.37
CA VAL A 396 19.48 1.94 3.89
C VAL A 396 19.73 1.46 2.46
N ALA A 397 19.34 0.22 2.17
CA ALA A 397 19.46 -0.41 0.88
C ALA A 397 18.92 0.53 -0.23
N PRO A 398 19.68 0.79 -1.31
CA PRO A 398 19.34 1.84 -2.27
C PRO A 398 17.90 1.78 -2.80
N LYS A 399 17.38 0.56 -2.99
CA LYS A 399 16.06 0.30 -3.55
C LYS A 399 14.93 0.31 -2.52
N ALA A 400 15.27 0.28 -1.23
CA ALA A 400 14.31 0.47 -0.15
C ALA A 400 13.99 1.95 0.10
N ARG A 401 14.90 2.87 -0.27
CA ARG A 401 14.83 4.31 0.03
C ARG A 401 13.54 4.97 -0.44
N ILE A 402 13.11 4.71 -1.68
CA ILE A 402 11.83 5.25 -2.22
C ILE A 402 10.61 4.84 -1.38
N PHE A 403 10.64 3.65 -0.77
CA PHE A 403 9.56 3.16 0.07
C PHE A 403 9.61 3.76 1.48
N MET A 404 10.80 4.09 2.00
CA MET A 404 10.92 4.87 3.24
C MET A 404 10.30 6.26 3.08
N SER A 405 10.54 6.91 1.94
CA SER A 405 9.90 8.17 1.58
C SER A 405 8.38 8.03 1.41
N THR A 406 7.92 6.94 0.81
CA THR A 406 6.49 6.63 0.69
C THR A 406 5.84 6.49 2.07
N LEU A 407 6.51 5.83 3.02
CA LEU A 407 6.05 5.72 4.40
C LEU A 407 6.09 7.07 5.12
N ALA A 408 7.16 7.87 4.95
CA ALA A 408 7.24 9.22 5.50
C ALA A 408 6.07 10.09 5.03
N GLY A 409 5.71 10.01 3.74
CA GLY A 409 4.59 10.75 3.19
C GLY A 409 3.24 10.30 3.75
N ALA A 410 3.04 8.99 3.97
CA ALA A 410 1.82 8.48 4.61
C ALA A 410 1.63 8.96 6.06
N TYR A 411 2.72 9.30 6.74
CA TYR A 411 2.77 9.83 8.10
C TYR A 411 3.34 11.26 8.12
N ALA A 412 2.97 12.07 7.12
CA ALA A 412 3.43 13.46 7.02
C ALA A 412 3.06 14.30 8.25
N ALA A 413 1.94 13.99 8.92
CA ALA A 413 1.54 14.66 10.16
C ALA A 413 2.52 14.35 11.31
N GLU A 414 2.93 13.10 11.46
CA GLU A 414 3.89 12.64 12.46
C GLU A 414 5.29 13.22 12.20
N ILE A 415 5.70 13.30 10.93
CA ILE A 415 6.95 13.96 10.54
C ILE A 415 6.89 15.46 10.82
N THR A 416 5.76 16.10 10.52
CA THR A 416 5.55 17.53 10.79
C THR A 416 5.59 17.82 12.28
N GLU A 417 4.97 16.97 13.09
CA GLU A 417 5.00 17.09 14.53
C GLU A 417 6.39 16.82 15.11
N GLY A 418 7.05 15.75 14.66
CA GLY A 418 8.39 15.41 15.16
C GLY A 418 9.44 16.45 14.77
N ALA A 419 9.29 17.14 13.65
CA ALA A 419 10.14 18.26 13.27
C ALA A 419 9.77 19.57 13.99
N ASN A 420 8.64 19.64 14.69
CA ASN A 420 8.14 20.87 15.30
C ASN A 420 8.90 21.24 16.58
N ILE A 421 10.06 21.85 16.42
CA ILE A 421 10.91 22.33 17.52
C ILE A 421 10.31 23.52 18.30
N GLY A 422 9.12 23.98 17.93
CA GLY A 422 8.39 25.05 18.63
C GLY A 422 7.33 24.54 19.61
N ASP A 423 7.06 23.23 19.67
CA ASP A 423 6.06 22.65 20.55
C ASP A 423 6.66 22.06 21.84
N ALA A 424 5.82 21.80 22.83
CA ALA A 424 6.22 21.33 24.16
C ALA A 424 6.90 19.94 24.13
N ASN A 425 6.63 19.15 23.09
CA ASN A 425 7.15 17.79 22.93
C ASN A 425 8.55 17.71 22.29
N MET A 426 9.19 18.85 21.96
CA MET A 426 10.49 18.88 21.25
C MET A 426 11.64 18.17 22.01
N ILE A 427 11.47 17.92 23.31
CA ILE A 427 12.43 17.22 24.18
C ILE A 427 11.99 15.80 24.54
N GLU A 428 10.79 15.40 24.12
CA GLU A 428 10.25 14.08 24.44
C GLU A 428 10.83 13.01 23.51
N GLU A 429 10.95 11.80 24.06
CA GLU A 429 11.32 10.62 23.29
C GLU A 429 10.15 10.18 22.40
N SER A 430 10.48 9.53 21.28
CA SER A 430 9.48 8.97 20.37
C SER A 430 8.57 8.00 21.13
N THR A 431 7.25 8.15 20.96
CA THR A 431 6.24 7.35 21.68
C THR A 431 5.04 7.04 20.80
N LEU A 432 4.38 5.90 21.06
CA LEU A 432 3.14 5.47 20.39
C LEU A 432 1.89 6.26 20.85
N LYS A 433 2.06 7.30 21.67
CA LYS A 433 0.96 8.13 22.12
C LYS A 433 0.59 9.14 21.03
N PRO A 434 -0.69 9.23 20.64
CA PRO A 434 -1.17 10.33 19.80
C PRO A 434 -0.89 11.68 20.44
N PHE A 435 -0.63 12.68 19.62
CA PHE A 435 -0.45 14.07 20.05
C PHE A 435 -1.27 14.99 19.14
N THR A 436 -1.74 16.11 19.69
CA THR A 436 -2.37 17.16 18.89
C THR A 436 -1.59 18.44 19.06
N SER A 437 -1.06 18.93 17.95
CA SER A 437 -0.19 20.09 17.92
C SER A 437 -0.89 21.36 18.41
N ALA A 438 -0.10 22.37 18.76
CA ALA A 438 -0.60 23.70 19.07
C ALA A 438 -1.38 24.37 17.90
N PHE A 439 -1.31 23.80 16.69
CA PHE A 439 -2.08 24.19 15.52
C PHE A 439 -3.13 23.15 15.09
N GLY A 440 -3.53 22.23 15.97
CA GLY A 440 -4.71 21.37 15.79
C GLY A 440 -4.52 20.18 14.85
N MET A 441 -3.28 19.87 14.47
CA MET A 441 -2.97 18.66 13.70
C MET A 441 -2.78 17.49 14.68
N THR A 442 -3.50 16.39 14.45
CA THR A 442 -3.38 15.18 15.27
C THR A 442 -2.50 14.15 14.57
N SER A 443 -1.50 13.66 15.29
CA SER A 443 -0.66 12.53 14.89
C SER A 443 -1.11 11.24 15.56
N ALA A 444 -0.92 10.10 14.90
CA ALA A 444 -1.19 8.77 15.46
C ALA A 444 -0.16 8.36 16.52
N PHE A 445 1.07 8.88 16.39
CA PHE A 445 2.16 8.73 17.34
C PHE A 445 3.06 9.98 17.30
N THR A 446 3.99 10.09 18.24
CA THR A 446 4.95 11.20 18.31
C THR A 446 6.34 10.68 18.02
N LEU A 447 7.05 11.37 17.11
CA LEU A 447 8.47 11.17 16.90
C LEU A 447 9.24 12.27 17.63
N SER A 448 10.37 11.92 18.23
CA SER A 448 11.33 12.93 18.67
C SER A 448 11.92 13.65 17.44
N PRO A 449 12.41 14.89 17.58
CA PRO A 449 13.12 15.53 16.48
C PRO A 449 14.34 14.72 16.01
N LYS A 450 15.04 14.05 16.94
CA LYS A 450 16.19 13.23 16.60
C LYS A 450 15.82 12.03 15.72
N ASP A 451 14.76 11.30 16.05
CA ASP A 451 14.31 10.16 15.25
C ASP A 451 13.69 10.60 13.93
N THR A 452 12.99 11.74 13.91
CA THR A 452 12.48 12.36 12.68
C THR A 452 13.63 12.64 11.70
N TYR A 453 14.67 13.33 12.17
CA TYR A 453 15.86 13.62 11.37
C TYR A 453 16.56 12.35 10.87
N ARG A 454 16.78 11.38 11.76
CA ARG A 454 17.39 10.09 11.41
C ARG A 454 16.60 9.33 10.35
N PHE A 455 15.27 9.37 10.43
CA PHE A 455 14.44 8.72 9.44
C PHE A 455 14.47 9.43 8.09
N LEU A 456 14.44 10.77 8.05
CA LEU A 456 14.57 11.53 6.79
C LEU A 456 15.87 11.21 6.05
N LYS A 457 16.98 10.98 6.76
CA LYS A 457 18.26 10.55 6.16
C LYS A 457 18.17 9.23 5.39
N THR A 458 17.18 8.38 5.66
CA THR A 458 17.05 7.07 5.01
C THR A 458 16.69 7.17 3.52
N PHE A 459 16.26 8.34 3.04
CA PHE A 459 15.86 8.55 1.63
C PHE A 459 16.26 9.91 1.04
N ALA A 460 17.06 10.70 1.76
CA ALA A 460 17.48 12.06 1.36
C ALA A 460 18.63 12.10 0.33
N ASP A 461 18.97 10.98 -0.30
CA ASP A 461 20.13 10.82 -1.19
C ASP A 461 19.87 11.29 -2.63
N SER A 462 18.60 11.39 -3.04
CA SER A 462 18.26 11.80 -4.40
C SER A 462 16.86 12.44 -4.49
N PRO A 463 16.61 13.31 -5.48
CA PRO A 463 15.27 13.83 -5.77
C PRO A 463 14.22 12.73 -5.99
N ALA A 464 14.60 11.66 -6.69
CA ALA A 464 13.69 10.55 -6.99
C ALA A 464 13.21 9.83 -5.73
N ASN A 465 14.09 9.71 -4.72
CA ASN A 465 13.74 9.12 -3.44
C ASN A 465 12.95 10.09 -2.55
N LEU A 466 13.14 11.41 -2.65
CA LEU A 466 12.36 12.40 -1.89
C LEU A 466 10.94 12.62 -2.45
N ALA A 467 10.74 12.44 -3.75
CA ALA A 467 9.49 12.80 -4.43
C ALA A 467 8.18 12.25 -3.79
N PRO A 468 8.11 11.00 -3.28
CA PRO A 468 6.92 10.52 -2.58
C PRO A 468 6.57 11.34 -1.32
N PHE A 469 7.57 11.63 -0.48
CA PHE A 469 7.44 12.46 0.70
C PHE A 469 7.02 13.90 0.34
N ASP A 470 7.70 14.51 -0.63
CA ASP A 470 7.39 15.88 -1.07
C ASP A 470 5.95 16.04 -1.56
N ARG A 471 5.45 15.06 -2.33
CA ARG A 471 4.07 15.06 -2.81
C ARG A 471 3.08 15.02 -1.64
N ALA A 472 3.32 14.16 -0.65
CA ALA A 472 2.45 14.05 0.52
C ALA A 472 2.48 15.32 1.38
N MET A 473 3.65 15.91 1.59
CA MET A 473 3.80 17.21 2.24
C MET A 473 3.09 18.32 1.46
N GLY A 474 3.01 18.24 0.13
CA GLY A 474 2.23 19.16 -0.70
C GLY A 474 0.74 19.13 -0.36
N GLY A 475 0.16 17.93 -0.27
CA GLY A 475 -1.22 17.76 0.17
C GLY A 475 -1.47 18.22 1.61
N LEU A 476 -0.57 17.89 2.53
CA LEU A 476 -0.69 18.29 3.94
C LEU A 476 -0.59 19.81 4.12
N SER A 477 0.44 20.44 3.54
CA SER A 477 0.66 21.89 3.65
C SER A 477 -0.50 22.69 3.07
N GLN A 478 -1.06 22.28 1.93
CA GLN A 478 -2.24 22.92 1.36
C GLN A 478 -3.42 22.90 2.33
N LYS A 479 -3.68 21.74 2.96
CA LYS A 479 -4.76 21.60 3.94
C LYS A 479 -4.53 22.48 5.17
N LEU A 480 -3.34 22.41 5.78
CA LEU A 480 -3.00 23.19 6.97
C LEU A 480 -3.08 24.69 6.71
N ILE A 481 -2.60 25.16 5.56
CA ILE A 481 -2.66 26.58 5.20
C ILE A 481 -4.09 27.03 4.94
N ALA A 482 -4.92 26.21 4.29
CA ALA A 482 -6.32 26.53 4.06
C ALA A 482 -7.10 26.65 5.39
N ASP A 483 -6.96 25.65 6.27
CA ASP A 483 -7.59 25.65 7.59
C ASP A 483 -7.14 26.87 8.43
N ALA A 484 -5.83 27.18 8.39
CA ALA A 484 -5.29 28.34 9.10
C ALA A 484 -5.73 29.68 8.53
N SER A 485 -5.83 29.77 7.20
CA SER A 485 -6.32 30.97 6.50
C SER A 485 -7.78 31.24 6.80
N GLU A 486 -8.61 30.19 6.78
CA GLU A 486 -10.03 30.28 7.15
C GLU A 486 -10.20 30.78 8.59
N LYS A 487 -9.43 30.21 9.52
CA LYS A 487 -9.45 30.63 10.92
C LYS A 487 -9.03 32.10 11.06
N ALA A 488 -7.91 32.50 10.45
CA ALA A 488 -7.41 33.87 10.52
C ALA A 488 -8.41 34.89 9.97
N ARG A 489 -9.08 34.59 8.86
CA ARG A 489 -10.13 35.47 8.30
C ARG A 489 -11.36 35.57 9.21
N ARG A 490 -11.73 34.49 9.89
CA ARG A 490 -12.90 34.48 10.80
C ARG A 490 -12.64 35.21 12.11
N THR A 491 -11.46 35.05 12.70
CA THR A 491 -11.16 35.55 14.04
C THR A 491 -10.34 36.84 14.04
N GLY A 492 -9.69 37.17 12.92
CA GLY A 492 -8.68 38.22 12.85
C GLY A 492 -7.35 37.87 13.52
N ASP A 493 -7.20 36.64 13.99
CA ASP A 493 -6.00 36.14 14.67
C ASP A 493 -5.11 35.35 13.71
N VAL A 494 -3.88 35.81 13.55
CA VAL A 494 -2.88 35.26 12.62
C VAL A 494 -1.91 34.30 13.31
N ASP A 495 -2.00 34.12 14.63
CA ASP A 495 -1.09 33.26 15.41
C ASP A 495 -1.13 31.80 14.92
N HIS A 496 -2.27 31.36 14.41
CA HIS A 496 -2.41 30.01 13.86
C HIS A 496 -1.70 29.86 12.50
N LEU A 497 -1.69 30.91 11.67
CA LEU A 497 -0.89 30.94 10.43
C LEU A 497 0.60 30.90 10.77
N ASP A 498 1.05 31.70 11.74
CA ASP A 498 2.43 31.67 12.23
C ASP A 498 2.86 30.25 12.62
N ARG A 499 2.10 29.61 13.51
CA ARG A 499 2.41 28.24 13.95
C ARG A 499 2.51 27.25 12.80
N VAL A 500 1.58 27.32 11.83
CA VAL A 500 1.61 26.44 10.65
C VAL A 500 2.84 26.71 9.79
N PHE A 501 3.11 27.96 9.40
CA PHE A 501 4.26 28.29 8.55
C PHE A 501 5.59 28.02 9.24
N THR A 502 5.69 28.28 10.54
CA THR A 502 6.87 27.91 11.35
C THR A 502 7.08 26.40 11.38
N ALA A 503 6.03 25.60 11.62
CA ALA A 503 6.13 24.13 11.64
C ALA A 503 6.53 23.55 10.28
N LEU A 504 5.91 24.04 9.19
CA LEU A 504 6.29 23.68 7.82
C LEU A 504 7.74 24.08 7.51
N GLY A 505 8.16 25.27 7.96
CA GLY A 505 9.55 25.70 7.88
C GLY A 505 10.48 24.70 8.57
N ASN A 506 10.16 24.28 9.80
CA ASN A 506 10.98 23.32 10.53
C ASN A 506 11.15 22.00 9.77
N VAL A 507 10.08 21.44 9.21
CA VAL A 507 10.14 20.20 8.39
C VAL A 507 11.12 20.37 7.23
N ARG A 508 11.02 21.49 6.51
CA ARG A 508 11.94 21.79 5.41
C ARG A 508 13.39 21.88 5.89
N GLY A 509 13.62 22.50 7.04
CA GLY A 509 14.94 22.56 7.66
C GLY A 509 15.52 21.17 7.95
N PHE A 510 14.71 20.27 8.52
CA PHE A 510 15.11 18.90 8.81
C PHE A 510 15.40 18.09 7.55
N GLU A 511 14.60 18.26 6.49
CA GLU A 511 14.83 17.64 5.18
C GLU A 511 16.17 18.11 4.58
N LEU A 512 16.43 19.42 4.57
CA LEU A 512 17.68 19.99 4.06
C LEU A 512 18.90 19.54 4.87
N GLY A 513 18.78 19.46 6.20
CA GLY A 513 19.85 18.90 7.03
C GLY A 513 20.12 17.43 6.70
N ALA A 514 19.08 16.65 6.42
CA ALA A 514 19.23 15.25 6.05
C ALA A 514 19.93 15.09 4.69
N VAL A 515 19.52 15.90 3.69
CA VAL A 515 20.19 15.98 2.39
C VAL A 515 21.66 16.35 2.54
N GLU A 516 21.94 17.43 3.29
CA GLU A 516 23.30 17.92 3.51
C GLU A 516 24.20 16.83 4.08
N LYS A 517 23.68 16.09 5.06
CA LYS A 517 24.43 15.01 5.69
C LYS A 517 24.68 13.83 4.76
N VAL A 518 23.70 13.45 3.94
CA VAL A 518 23.77 12.26 3.09
C VAL A 518 24.57 12.52 1.81
N GLN A 519 24.45 13.72 1.23
CA GLN A 519 25.09 14.07 -0.04
C GLN A 519 26.43 14.84 0.14
N GLY A 520 26.70 15.37 1.33
CA GLY A 520 28.03 15.78 1.75
C GLY A 520 28.52 17.17 1.33
N ASN A 521 27.76 17.96 0.54
CA ASN A 521 28.16 19.34 0.25
C ASN A 521 26.99 20.26 -0.17
N LEU A 522 27.15 21.58 0.03
CA LEU A 522 26.17 22.61 -0.38
C LEU A 522 25.90 22.61 -1.89
N ASP A 523 26.92 22.37 -2.72
CA ASP A 523 26.77 22.25 -4.18
C ASP A 523 25.86 21.08 -4.58
N ALA A 524 25.81 20.02 -3.75
CA ALA A 524 24.89 18.91 -3.96
C ALA A 524 23.44 19.31 -3.63
N ILE A 525 23.23 20.17 -2.63
CA ILE A 525 21.92 20.74 -2.31
C ILE A 525 21.43 21.62 -3.48
N ASP A 526 22.29 22.48 -4.02
CA ASP A 526 21.95 23.34 -5.17
C ASP A 526 21.65 22.50 -6.43
N LYS A 527 22.49 21.48 -6.69
CA LYS A 527 22.25 20.52 -7.76
C LYS A 527 20.94 19.75 -7.55
N GLN A 528 20.64 19.33 -6.33
CA GLN A 528 19.41 18.63 -6.00
C GLN A 528 18.18 19.51 -6.24
N GLN A 529 18.21 20.79 -5.87
CA GLN A 529 17.12 21.72 -6.16
C GLN A 529 16.86 21.83 -7.68
N LYS A 530 17.94 21.89 -8.47
CA LYS A 530 17.88 21.92 -9.95
C LYS A 530 17.37 20.61 -10.54
N ASP A 531 17.85 19.47 -10.05
CA ASP A 531 17.44 18.14 -10.51
C ASP A 531 15.98 17.83 -10.13
N THR A 532 15.56 18.24 -8.93
CA THR A 532 14.17 18.17 -8.47
C THR A 532 13.26 19.01 -9.37
N PHE A 533 13.67 20.25 -9.66
CA PHE A 533 12.95 21.13 -10.60
C PHE A 533 12.79 20.48 -11.98
N ASN A 534 13.89 19.98 -12.56
CA ASN A 534 13.88 19.35 -13.88
C ASN A 534 13.02 18.08 -13.89
N PHE A 535 13.11 17.25 -12.85
CA PHE A 535 12.28 16.05 -12.69
C PHE A 535 10.79 16.40 -12.71
N PHE A 536 10.35 17.41 -11.95
CA PHE A 536 8.94 17.82 -11.93
C PHE A 536 8.50 18.46 -13.26
N ARG A 537 9.37 19.24 -13.91
CA ARG A 537 9.12 19.78 -15.26
C ARG A 537 8.94 18.67 -16.29
N ASP A 538 9.83 17.67 -16.28
CA ASP A 538 9.90 16.61 -17.29
C ASP A 538 8.84 15.51 -17.05
N ALA A 539 8.34 15.34 -15.82
CA ALA A 539 7.25 14.43 -15.48
C ALA A 539 5.87 14.86 -16.02
N THR A 540 5.79 15.85 -16.92
CA THR A 540 4.53 16.45 -17.45
C THR A 540 3.65 17.11 -16.37
N ILE A 541 4.21 17.39 -15.19
CA ILE A 541 3.60 18.22 -14.14
C ILE A 541 3.99 19.66 -14.47
N GLY A 542 3.40 20.21 -15.54
CA GLY A 542 3.80 21.51 -16.06
C GLY A 542 3.65 22.61 -15.01
N LEU A 543 4.67 23.47 -14.87
CA LEU A 543 4.68 24.69 -14.04
C LEU A 543 3.45 25.59 -14.23
N VAL A 544 2.69 25.41 -15.31
CA VAL A 544 1.42 26.09 -15.60
C VAL A 544 0.27 25.59 -14.68
N SER A 545 0.39 24.44 -14.02
CA SER A 545 -0.72 23.81 -13.27
C SER A 545 -1.03 24.42 -11.91
N ILE A 546 -0.11 25.19 -11.32
CA ILE A 546 -0.41 26.04 -10.14
C ILE A 546 -1.40 27.15 -10.54
N TYR A 547 -1.39 27.55 -11.81
CA TYR A 547 -2.08 28.74 -12.33
C TYR A 547 -3.42 28.45 -13.02
N ALA A 548 -3.84 27.18 -13.11
CA ALA A 548 -5.03 26.80 -13.90
C ALA A 548 -6.01 25.84 -13.20
N SER A 549 -5.65 25.18 -12.08
CA SER A 549 -6.56 24.26 -11.40
C SER A 549 -6.19 24.00 -9.92
N PRO A 550 -7.14 24.10 -8.97
CA PRO A 550 -6.90 23.78 -7.56
C PRO A 550 -6.46 22.32 -7.31
N VAL A 551 -6.83 21.40 -8.20
CA VAL A 551 -6.62 19.95 -8.04
C VAL A 551 -5.20 19.53 -8.46
N LYS A 552 -4.53 20.29 -9.34
CA LYS A 552 -3.14 20.03 -9.78
C LYS A 552 -2.10 20.89 -9.05
N ALA A 553 -2.53 21.75 -8.13
CA ALA A 553 -1.66 22.62 -7.34
C ALA A 553 -1.06 21.91 -6.12
N ALA A 554 -1.75 20.89 -5.57
CA ALA A 554 -1.31 20.12 -4.40
C ALA A 554 0.06 19.44 -4.60
N ASP A 555 0.28 18.85 -5.79
CA ASP A 555 1.50 18.11 -6.14
C ASP A 555 2.75 18.99 -6.17
N PHE A 556 2.60 20.32 -6.26
CA PHE A 556 3.69 21.29 -6.36
C PHE A 556 3.70 22.30 -5.20
N ALA A 557 2.69 22.29 -4.31
CA ALA A 557 2.56 23.26 -3.23
C ALA A 557 3.77 23.22 -2.30
N TRP A 558 4.18 22.03 -1.83
CA TRP A 558 5.35 21.89 -0.96
C TRP A 558 6.62 22.42 -1.62
N TYR A 559 6.85 22.09 -2.89
CA TYR A 559 8.00 22.59 -3.64
C TYR A 559 7.97 24.12 -3.80
N ALA A 560 6.82 24.71 -4.16
CA ALA A 560 6.67 26.16 -4.29
C ALA A 560 6.94 26.88 -2.96
N LEU A 561 6.44 26.33 -1.85
CA LEU A 561 6.68 26.80 -0.48
C LEU A 561 8.17 26.69 -0.08
N SER A 562 8.82 25.59 -0.46
CA SER A 562 10.12 25.16 0.07
C SER A 562 11.34 25.57 -0.76
N THR A 563 11.15 25.89 -2.04
CA THR A 563 12.23 26.27 -2.97
C THR A 563 12.11 27.68 -3.51
N SER A 564 10.91 28.26 -3.46
CA SER A 564 10.65 29.68 -3.65
C SER A 564 11.49 30.36 -4.74
N PHE A 565 11.60 29.73 -5.91
CA PHE A 565 12.27 30.26 -7.12
C PHE A 565 13.49 31.16 -6.84
N SER A 566 14.32 30.78 -5.85
CA SER A 566 15.51 31.53 -5.52
C SER A 566 16.47 31.34 -6.67
N GLY A 567 16.74 32.43 -7.40
CA GLY A 567 17.33 32.47 -8.73
C GLY A 567 18.75 31.89 -8.92
N TYR A 568 19.20 30.96 -8.07
CA TYR A 568 20.53 30.38 -8.15
C TYR A 568 20.66 29.32 -9.26
N GLY A 569 19.63 28.50 -9.51
CA GLY A 569 19.76 27.34 -10.42
C GLY A 569 18.93 27.34 -11.70
N ALA A 570 17.82 28.09 -11.74
CA ALA A 570 16.86 28.00 -12.85
C ALA A 570 17.00 29.14 -13.88
N PHE A 571 17.62 30.28 -13.54
CA PHE A 571 17.48 31.50 -14.35
C PHE A 571 18.69 32.46 -14.38
N ILE A 572 19.87 32.15 -13.82
CA ILE A 572 21.06 33.02 -13.88
C ILE A 572 22.31 32.21 -14.29
N GLU A 573 23.06 32.72 -15.26
CA GLU A 573 24.34 32.16 -15.73
C GLU A 573 25.44 32.27 -14.66
N GLU A 574 26.20 31.18 -14.50
CA GLU A 574 27.38 31.05 -13.65
C GLU A 574 28.49 31.99 -14.15
N ASP A 575 28.64 33.17 -13.56
CA ASP A 575 29.92 33.91 -13.51
C ASP A 575 29.76 35.22 -12.74
N LYS A 576 30.10 35.22 -11.42
CA LYS A 576 30.52 36.40 -10.62
C LYS A 576 30.83 36.01 -9.15
N THR A 577 31.40 36.94 -8.39
CA THR A 577 32.06 36.72 -7.08
C THR A 577 31.10 36.52 -5.89
N ARG A 578 31.57 35.71 -4.92
CA ARG A 578 30.80 34.92 -3.93
C ARG A 578 30.02 35.68 -2.85
N MET A 579 30.36 36.92 -2.48
CA MET A 579 29.73 37.61 -1.33
C MET A 579 28.60 38.59 -1.70
N ASP A 580 28.74 39.40 -2.75
CA ASP A 580 27.64 40.25 -3.23
C ASP A 580 26.51 39.41 -3.85
N GLN A 581 26.85 38.22 -4.36
CA GLN A 581 25.89 37.22 -4.79
C GLN A 581 25.05 36.70 -3.62
N VAL A 582 25.65 36.30 -2.50
CA VAL A 582 24.90 35.71 -1.36
C VAL A 582 23.82 36.67 -0.85
N THR A 583 24.13 37.95 -0.63
CA THR A 583 23.14 38.93 -0.14
C THR A 583 22.06 39.26 -1.17
N LYS A 584 22.43 39.40 -2.46
CA LYS A 584 21.45 39.61 -3.54
C LYS A 584 20.55 38.39 -3.75
N ASN A 585 21.09 37.20 -3.52
CA ASN A 585 20.42 35.91 -3.67
C ASN A 585 19.45 35.64 -2.52
N GLU A 586 19.83 35.95 -1.28
CA GLU A 586 18.94 35.87 -0.12
C GLU A 586 17.73 36.81 -0.27
N ARG A 587 17.96 38.06 -0.70
CA ARG A 587 16.86 39.00 -0.96
C ARG A 587 15.91 38.49 -2.04
N THR A 588 16.45 37.98 -3.15
CA THR A 588 15.62 37.44 -4.26
C THR A 588 14.85 36.20 -3.83
N ALA A 589 15.46 35.32 -3.03
CA ALA A 589 14.80 34.14 -2.46
C ALA A 589 13.64 34.52 -1.54
N THR A 590 13.85 35.49 -0.65
CA THR A 590 12.81 35.99 0.26
C THR A 590 11.67 36.65 -0.50
N LEU A 591 11.94 37.44 -1.53
CA LEU A 591 10.90 38.01 -2.39
C LEU A 591 10.14 36.95 -3.18
N GLY A 592 10.80 35.89 -3.64
CA GLY A 592 10.16 34.76 -4.31
C GLY A 592 9.22 33.98 -3.39
N ARG A 593 9.61 33.82 -2.11
CA ARG A 593 8.75 33.28 -1.06
C ARG A 593 7.54 34.16 -0.84
N GLN A 594 7.78 35.45 -0.59
CA GLN A 594 6.70 36.42 -0.38
C GLN A 594 5.71 36.42 -1.54
N HIS A 595 6.19 36.41 -2.79
CA HIS A 595 5.37 36.30 -3.98
C HIS A 595 4.49 35.05 -3.97
N THR A 596 5.09 33.90 -3.65
CA THR A 596 4.37 32.62 -3.55
C THR A 596 3.30 32.66 -2.46
N TYR A 597 3.63 33.18 -1.28
CA TYR A 597 2.69 33.31 -0.18
C TYR A 597 1.57 34.30 -0.48
N ALA A 598 1.85 35.41 -1.17
CA ALA A 598 0.81 36.32 -1.62
C ALA A 598 -0.21 35.61 -2.52
N HIS A 599 0.23 34.77 -3.46
CA HIS A 599 -0.66 33.94 -4.28
C HIS A 599 -1.49 32.97 -3.44
N ILE A 600 -0.87 32.28 -2.48
CA ILE A 600 -1.57 31.33 -1.62
C ILE A 600 -2.62 32.04 -0.77
N LEU A 601 -2.31 33.22 -0.22
CA LEU A 601 -3.25 34.03 0.55
C LEU A 601 -4.40 34.53 -0.33
N MET A 602 -4.12 35.05 -1.53
CA MET A 602 -5.17 35.43 -2.49
C MET A 602 -6.08 34.24 -2.84
N ALA A 603 -5.52 33.06 -3.07
CA ALA A 603 -6.28 31.84 -3.37
C ALA A 603 -7.13 31.37 -2.17
N ASN A 604 -6.70 31.68 -0.96
CA ASN A 604 -7.46 31.44 0.27
C ASN A 604 -8.38 32.61 0.64
N GLY A 605 -8.61 33.55 -0.27
CA GLY A 605 -9.63 34.61 -0.18
C GLY A 605 -9.30 35.71 0.82
N PHE A 606 -8.02 36.07 0.97
CA PHE A 606 -7.65 37.36 1.52
C PHE A 606 -7.87 38.46 0.48
N ASP A 607 -8.35 39.62 0.92
CA ASP A 607 -8.71 40.72 0.02
C ASP A 607 -7.51 41.59 -0.35
N LEU A 608 -7.48 42.01 -1.61
CA LEU A 608 -6.52 42.98 -2.13
C LEU A 608 -7.07 44.40 -1.97
N LYS A 609 -6.19 45.33 -1.57
CA LYS A 609 -6.49 46.77 -1.67
C LYS A 609 -6.30 47.28 -3.09
N VAL A 610 -5.27 46.78 -3.77
CA VAL A 610 -4.94 47.13 -5.15
C VAL A 610 -4.60 45.85 -5.91
N THR A 611 -5.38 45.54 -6.94
CA THR A 611 -5.14 44.39 -7.81
C THR A 611 -3.87 44.59 -8.65
N PRO A 612 -3.23 43.50 -9.12
CA PRO A 612 -2.09 43.62 -10.04
C PRO A 612 -2.43 44.43 -11.30
N ALA A 613 -3.64 44.24 -11.85
CA ALA A 613 -4.12 44.97 -13.02
C ALA A 613 -4.27 46.48 -12.77
N GLU A 614 -4.79 46.88 -11.61
CA GLU A 614 -4.90 48.31 -11.24
C GLU A 614 -3.52 48.93 -11.02
N PHE A 615 -2.61 48.20 -10.37
CA PHE A 615 -1.25 48.68 -10.12
C PHE A 615 -0.40 48.78 -11.40
N GLN A 616 -0.70 47.97 -12.42
CA GLN A 616 0.04 47.94 -13.69
C GLN A 616 0.17 49.32 -14.36
N ALA A 617 -0.83 50.18 -14.22
CA ALA A 617 -0.81 51.54 -14.77
C ALA A 617 0.24 52.46 -14.13
N THR A 618 0.76 52.09 -12.95
CA THR A 618 1.77 52.85 -12.21
C THR A 618 3.19 52.33 -12.44
N CYS A 619 3.34 51.21 -13.15
CA CYS A 619 4.64 50.62 -13.46
C CYS A 619 5.37 51.41 -14.56
N PRO A 620 6.72 51.49 -14.52
CA PRO A 620 7.51 52.08 -15.60
C PRO A 620 7.27 51.40 -16.97
N PRO A 621 7.51 52.09 -18.10
CA PRO A 621 7.46 51.48 -19.42
C PRO A 621 8.38 50.25 -19.50
N GLY A 622 7.85 49.13 -19.99
CA GLY A 622 8.58 47.87 -20.09
C GLY A 622 8.49 46.96 -18.86
N VAL A 623 7.89 47.42 -17.76
CA VAL A 623 7.68 46.63 -16.54
C VAL A 623 6.22 46.17 -16.46
N ALA A 624 6.02 44.86 -16.37
CA ALA A 624 4.73 44.23 -16.22
C ALA A 624 4.67 43.38 -14.95
N ILE A 625 3.74 43.72 -14.06
CA ILE A 625 3.39 42.96 -12.85
C ILE A 625 2.12 42.14 -13.04
N ALA A 626 1.24 42.53 -13.97
CA ALA A 626 0.03 41.82 -14.31
C ALA A 626 0.18 40.98 -15.58
N ASP A 627 -0.41 39.79 -15.61
CA ASP A 627 -0.55 38.98 -16.82
C ASP A 627 -1.71 39.50 -17.70
N ALA A 628 -1.91 38.87 -18.87
CA ALA A 628 -2.99 39.26 -19.79
C ALA A 628 -4.41 39.10 -19.21
N LYS A 629 -4.55 38.38 -18.10
CA LYS A 629 -5.81 38.17 -17.38
C LYS A 629 -5.93 39.07 -16.14
N GLY A 630 -4.94 39.92 -15.87
CA GLY A 630 -4.90 40.80 -14.70
C GLY A 630 -4.41 40.13 -13.41
N ASN A 631 -3.90 38.89 -13.47
CA ASN A 631 -3.32 38.22 -12.32
C ASN A 631 -1.88 38.67 -12.08
N LEU A 632 -1.38 38.48 -10.87
CA LEU A 632 0.03 38.69 -10.56
C LEU A 632 0.89 37.73 -11.42
N LYS A 633 1.86 38.29 -12.15
CA LYS A 633 2.78 37.53 -12.99
C LYS A 633 3.61 36.54 -12.17
N PRO A 634 3.99 35.38 -12.75
CA PRO A 634 4.92 34.45 -12.11
C PRO A 634 6.23 35.14 -11.71
N PHE A 635 6.80 34.76 -10.56
CA PHE A 635 8.04 35.37 -10.06
C PHE A 635 9.20 35.28 -11.05
N SER A 636 9.29 34.18 -11.80
CA SER A 636 10.30 34.00 -12.85
C SER A 636 10.17 35.02 -13.99
N GLU A 637 8.97 35.51 -14.30
CA GLU A 637 8.76 36.59 -15.26
C GLU A 637 9.11 37.96 -14.67
N LEU A 638 8.95 38.16 -13.37
CA LEU A 638 9.37 39.38 -12.67
C LEU A 638 10.89 39.47 -12.61
N ILE A 639 11.59 38.37 -12.30
CA ILE A 639 13.06 38.32 -12.30
C ILE A 639 13.63 38.62 -13.68
N LYS A 640 13.01 38.11 -14.77
CA LYS A 640 13.45 38.38 -16.15
C LYS A 640 13.41 39.86 -16.53
N GLN A 641 12.63 40.66 -15.82
CA GLN A 641 12.55 42.12 -15.98
C GLN A 641 13.61 42.86 -15.14
N GLY A 642 14.52 42.14 -14.49
CA GLY A 642 15.57 42.71 -13.65
C GLY A 642 15.04 43.31 -12.35
N ASN A 643 15.83 44.22 -11.75
CA ASN A 643 15.46 44.86 -10.48
C ASN A 643 14.14 45.64 -10.57
N GLU A 644 13.80 46.20 -11.73
CA GLU A 644 12.57 46.98 -11.90
C GLU A 644 11.31 46.12 -11.71
N GLY A 645 11.34 44.86 -12.16
CA GLY A 645 10.26 43.90 -11.92
C GLY A 645 10.11 43.52 -10.44
N LEU A 646 11.23 43.37 -9.73
CA LEU A 646 11.23 43.07 -8.29
C LEU A 646 10.74 44.26 -7.46
N GLU A 647 11.20 45.47 -7.78
CA GLU A 647 10.73 46.70 -7.13
C GLU A 647 9.24 46.96 -7.38
N ALA A 648 8.74 46.64 -8.58
CA ALA A 648 7.31 46.73 -8.87
C ALA A 648 6.50 45.80 -7.96
N PHE A 649 6.96 44.57 -7.74
CA PHE A 649 6.32 43.65 -6.80
C PHE A 649 6.36 44.17 -5.36
N GLU A 650 7.51 44.65 -4.89
CA GLU A 650 7.62 45.23 -3.54
C GLU A 650 6.67 46.42 -3.36
N ARG A 651 6.57 47.34 -4.34
CA ARG A 651 5.65 48.48 -4.28
C ARG A 651 4.18 48.05 -4.27
N TRP A 652 3.83 47.05 -5.08
CA TRP A 652 2.49 46.46 -5.05
C TRP A 652 2.18 45.84 -3.68
N ALA A 653 3.15 45.14 -3.07
CA ALA A 653 3.02 44.59 -1.73
C ALA A 653 2.87 45.69 -0.67
N VAL A 654 3.61 46.81 -0.76
CA VAL A 654 3.44 48.00 0.11
C VAL A 654 2.02 48.56 0.02
N LEU A 655 1.49 48.74 -1.20
CA LEU A 655 0.11 49.23 -1.38
C LEU A 655 -0.94 48.26 -0.83
N ASN A 656 -0.61 46.97 -0.82
CA ASN A 656 -1.42 45.92 -0.19
C ASN A 656 -1.05 45.69 1.29
N GLY A 657 -0.35 46.62 1.93
CA GLY A 657 -0.17 46.68 3.38
C GLY A 657 1.14 46.10 3.94
N MET A 658 2.13 45.79 3.10
CA MET A 658 3.48 45.44 3.58
C MET A 658 4.06 46.58 4.44
N GLY A 659 4.58 46.26 5.62
CA GLY A 659 5.06 47.25 6.60
C GLY A 659 3.96 47.97 7.40
N SER A 660 2.68 47.67 7.16
CA SER A 660 1.56 48.27 7.91
C SER A 660 1.29 47.58 9.26
N ARG A 661 0.37 48.12 10.06
CA ARG A 661 -0.15 47.46 11.27
C ARG A 661 -1.38 46.57 11.00
N GLU A 662 -1.88 46.55 9.76
CA GLU A 662 -3.08 45.79 9.38
C GLU A 662 -2.73 44.32 9.20
N LYS A 663 -2.94 43.54 10.26
CA LYS A 663 -2.52 42.13 10.37
C LYS A 663 -3.07 41.21 9.26
N LEU A 664 -4.19 41.55 8.62
CA LEU A 664 -4.82 40.73 7.59
C LEU A 664 -4.53 41.21 6.15
N SER A 665 -3.77 42.29 6.00
CA SER A 665 -3.42 42.81 4.68
C SER A 665 -2.46 41.85 3.96
N ILE A 666 -2.69 41.58 2.68
CA ILE A 666 -1.91 40.60 1.90
C ILE A 666 -0.41 40.92 1.91
N GLY A 667 -0.05 42.20 1.77
CA GLY A 667 1.34 42.63 1.76
C GLY A 667 2.04 42.32 3.09
N LYS A 668 1.37 42.53 4.22
CA LYS A 668 1.89 42.17 5.54
C LYS A 668 1.93 40.66 5.74
N LEU A 669 0.84 39.96 5.48
CA LEU A 669 0.75 38.52 5.72
C LEU A 669 1.73 37.73 4.85
N SER A 670 1.90 38.10 3.58
CA SER A 670 2.85 37.42 2.70
C SER A 670 4.31 37.60 3.16
N ASP A 671 4.65 38.77 3.70
CA ASP A 671 5.97 39.05 4.29
C ASP A 671 6.15 38.29 5.61
N ASP A 672 5.19 38.40 6.53
CA ASP A 672 5.20 37.71 7.82
C ASP A 672 5.31 36.18 7.63
N THR A 673 4.50 35.58 6.76
CA THR A 673 4.52 34.14 6.48
C THR A 673 5.82 33.67 5.82
N ALA A 674 6.43 34.50 4.95
CA ALA A 674 7.77 34.23 4.42
C ALA A 674 8.81 34.18 5.53
N ASN A 675 8.75 35.13 6.47
CA ASN A 675 9.67 35.22 7.59
C ASN A 675 9.46 34.08 8.59
N TRP A 676 8.23 33.69 8.90
CA TRP A 676 7.92 32.56 9.78
C TRP A 676 8.45 31.24 9.21
N PHE A 677 8.17 30.97 7.93
CA PHE A 677 8.67 29.77 7.26
C PHE A 677 10.20 29.74 7.21
N GLU A 678 10.84 30.83 6.81
CA GLU A 678 12.30 30.89 6.72
C GLU A 678 12.97 30.78 8.10
N GLY A 679 12.39 31.42 9.11
CA GLY A 679 12.83 31.28 10.50
C GLY A 679 12.68 29.87 11.03
N GLY A 680 11.62 29.15 10.66
CA GLY A 680 11.46 27.72 10.94
C GLY A 680 12.51 26.87 10.20
N ASN A 681 12.68 27.11 8.90
CA ASN A 681 13.64 26.42 8.04
C ASN A 681 15.06 26.47 8.58
N LYS A 682 15.55 27.68 8.90
CA LYS A 682 16.90 27.87 9.44
C LYS A 682 17.09 27.15 10.77
N ARG A 683 16.16 27.35 11.72
CA ARG A 683 16.23 26.71 13.06
C ARG A 683 16.12 25.19 12.96
N GLY A 684 15.23 24.68 12.12
CA GLY A 684 15.06 23.26 11.87
C GLY A 684 16.33 22.62 11.31
N ARG A 685 16.96 23.27 10.32
CA ARG A 685 18.22 22.80 9.74
C ARG A 685 19.34 22.79 10.76
N GLU A 686 19.58 23.90 11.46
CA GLU A 686 20.59 23.99 12.52
C GLU A 686 20.39 22.92 13.59
N ARG A 687 19.15 22.72 14.04
CA ARG A 687 18.82 21.71 15.05
C ARG A 687 19.05 20.28 14.54
N SER A 688 18.67 20.00 13.30
CA SER A 688 18.82 18.68 12.70
C SER A 688 20.29 18.27 12.57
N LEU A 689 21.14 19.18 12.07
CA LEU A 689 22.58 18.95 11.94
C LEU A 689 23.26 18.78 13.31
N ALA A 690 22.77 19.48 14.34
CA ALA A 690 23.28 19.33 15.70
C ALA A 690 23.07 17.92 16.30
N PHE A 691 22.23 17.06 15.71
CA PHE A 691 22.10 15.66 16.15
C PHE A 691 23.22 14.74 15.65
N ASP A 692 24.02 15.19 14.68
CA ASP A 692 25.19 14.48 14.15
C ASP A 692 26.54 15.08 14.59
N SER A 693 26.49 16.19 15.35
CA SER A 693 27.61 16.81 16.04
C SER A 693 27.89 16.12 17.37
#